data_AF-A0A4P5T737-F1
#
_entry.id   AF-A0A4P5T737-F1
#
_cell.length_a   1.000
_cell.length_b   1.000
_cell.length_c   1.000
_cell.angle_alpha   90.00
_cell.angle_beta   90.00
_cell.angle_gamma   90.00
#
_symmetry.space_group_name_H-M   'P 1'
#
loop_
_entity.id
_entity.type
_entity.pdbx_description
1 polymer ?
#
loop_
_entity_poly.entity_id
_entity_poly.type
_entity_poly.pdbx_seq_one_letter_code
_entity_poly.pdbx_strand_id
1 'polypeptide(L)'
;MRINVQIHPMNYNRLIFFFYLLVPFCIVGQNSVIASQVESWVNQTPVSSDYNLNSSYIFLLNPSLLAPMFEGEDLNKGERRDVGIKKGDYPQYMYLAASIKDPVNPTNFLTIPLMIHDTRNPNISSRLLEYGGRVLENIPDDVLNKGDITAKIKFEAIKSNEARDFWQKTAEISADLGKTATSLLKVGLSGPFLALTNQIMPQVDKGLRSMEKLDDPHKMVSEFYIKLLSKDLGNLYDEKVVGATLYRIHWDVDVPLKSKYFTQFQGGKVEDFKSKVPKTTAPYILIVQTKSEYNTDYSDLAFNKAYFDKKTREFKLIQNETKKEVESEFLEVFSAALDLRRQIELFQSSLQTKYTDWIAFARLIDSYRNIGILKGNSLKNLSTKDVKLREKYGKLYTNVQTEVDLWFNAEMLLKFREIGRFLIVNETDSLLSNKTAEQLYKDIELLAFYRDRLSQSEIQGRFPKEIESLASFQKVNDLRKLIEKLFFQKEFFSKINVSGKEQENAFLEKATSQFSLCESCKSLALERLAASEKSTFSRLNEQFKALSKGLYHTLSCLDATVNFLNQYIENGRVTHQVPELVIDNLSRDKEELTNLITQYQALISKDPQTMALDDLQKILTDFENRKNKTVLIWERLKSSVLPTDLNGCSSGLF
;
A
#
# COMPACT_ATOMS: atom_id res chain seq x y z
N MET A 1 -31.43 60.41 -80.02
CA MET A 1 -30.75 60.97 -78.81
C MET A 1 -31.82 61.31 -77.77
N ARG A 2 -31.48 61.53 -76.49
CA ARG A 2 -32.46 61.66 -75.38
C ARG A 2 -33.57 62.68 -75.68
N ILE A 3 -34.83 62.29 -75.40
CA ILE A 3 -35.97 63.20 -75.35
C ILE A 3 -36.35 63.39 -73.87
N ASN A 4 -36.42 64.64 -73.42
CA ASN A 4 -37.03 65.01 -72.14
C ASN A 4 -38.52 65.29 -72.35
N VAL A 5 -39.34 64.94 -71.36
CA VAL A 5 -40.66 65.59 -71.15
C VAL A 5 -40.76 65.89 -69.66
N GLN A 6 -40.91 67.17 -69.30
CA GLN A 6 -41.28 67.58 -67.95
C GLN A 6 -42.80 67.62 -67.82
N ILE A 7 -43.33 67.08 -66.72
CA ILE A 7 -44.64 67.46 -66.18
C ILE A 7 -44.46 67.69 -64.68
N HIS A 8 -45.00 68.80 -64.18
CA HIS A 8 -44.96 69.20 -62.77
C HIS A 8 -46.40 69.38 -62.22
N PRO A 9 -46.59 69.51 -60.89
CA PRO A 9 -47.46 68.56 -60.19
C PRO A 9 -48.86 69.09 -59.85
N MET A 10 -49.78 68.16 -59.55
CA MET A 10 -51.04 68.45 -58.84
C MET A 10 -51.40 67.39 -57.78
N ASN A 11 -51.49 67.85 -56.53
CA ASN A 11 -52.41 67.39 -55.48
C ASN A 11 -52.64 65.87 -55.23
N TYR A 12 -51.59 65.09 -54.95
CA TYR A 12 -51.73 63.71 -54.43
C TYR A 12 -51.96 63.59 -52.91
N ASN A 13 -51.81 64.68 -52.13
CA ASN A 13 -51.78 64.63 -50.65
C ASN A 13 -53.09 64.16 -49.97
N ARG A 14 -54.24 64.13 -50.66
CA ARG A 14 -55.49 63.58 -50.10
C ARG A 14 -55.67 62.07 -50.35
N LEU A 15 -54.99 61.48 -51.33
CA LEU A 15 -55.09 60.03 -51.59
C LEU A 15 -54.20 59.23 -50.63
N ILE A 16 -53.00 59.75 -50.34
CA ILE A 16 -52.02 59.14 -49.44
C ILE A 16 -52.57 59.00 -48.02
N PHE A 17 -53.29 60.01 -47.53
CA PHE A 17 -53.90 60.00 -46.19
C PHE A 17 -54.98 58.93 -46.00
N PHE A 18 -55.65 58.51 -47.08
CA PHE A 18 -56.65 57.43 -47.03
C PHE A 18 -56.01 56.04 -47.01
N PHE A 19 -54.87 55.85 -47.70
CA PHE A 19 -54.13 54.59 -47.65
C PHE A 19 -53.46 54.33 -46.30
N TYR A 20 -52.96 55.37 -45.62
CA TYR A 20 -52.37 55.24 -44.28
C TYR A 20 -53.38 54.93 -43.15
N LEU A 21 -54.69 55.06 -43.40
CA LEU A 21 -55.75 54.76 -42.42
C LEU A 21 -56.42 53.39 -42.62
N LEU A 22 -56.07 52.64 -43.67
CA LEU A 22 -56.70 51.35 -44.03
C LEU A 22 -55.71 50.18 -44.19
N VAL A 23 -54.43 50.38 -43.88
CA VAL A 23 -53.52 49.28 -43.54
C VAL A 23 -53.60 49.05 -42.03
N PRO A 24 -54.37 48.06 -41.53
CA PRO A 24 -54.13 47.58 -40.19
C PRO A 24 -52.69 47.07 -40.15
N PHE A 25 -51.91 47.46 -39.14
CA PHE A 25 -50.60 46.87 -38.90
C PHE A 25 -50.79 45.41 -38.45
N CYS A 26 -51.00 44.52 -39.42
CA CYS A 26 -50.79 43.08 -39.28
C CYS A 26 -49.29 42.80 -39.20
N ILE A 27 -48.63 43.40 -38.20
CA ILE A 27 -47.50 42.77 -37.52
C ILE A 27 -48.10 41.54 -36.85
N VAL A 28 -48.21 40.46 -37.62
CA VAL A 28 -48.41 39.14 -37.05
C VAL A 28 -47.10 38.83 -36.35
N GLY A 29 -47.05 39.14 -35.05
CA GLY A 29 -45.96 38.70 -34.21
C GLY A 29 -45.84 37.19 -34.37
N GLN A 30 -44.67 36.69 -34.75
CA GLN A 30 -44.38 35.26 -34.64
C GLN A 30 -44.12 34.95 -33.16
N ASN A 31 -45.19 35.05 -32.38
CA ASN A 31 -45.25 34.66 -30.98
C ASN A 31 -44.80 33.19 -30.87
N SER A 32 -44.02 32.91 -29.84
CA SER A 32 -43.05 31.83 -29.81
C SER A 32 -43.27 30.89 -28.62
N VAL A 33 -42.86 29.62 -28.77
CA VAL A 33 -42.83 28.68 -27.65
C VAL A 33 -41.54 28.91 -26.87
N ILE A 34 -41.63 29.31 -25.61
CA ILE A 34 -40.49 29.61 -24.73
C ILE A 34 -40.52 28.73 -23.48
N ALA A 35 -39.48 28.81 -22.65
CA ALA A 35 -39.46 28.17 -21.33
C ALA A 35 -39.03 29.14 -20.23
N SER A 36 -39.96 29.47 -19.32
CA SER A 36 -39.69 30.36 -18.18
C SER A 36 -39.46 29.59 -16.88
N GLN A 37 -38.51 30.07 -16.08
CA GLN A 37 -38.20 29.51 -14.76
C GLN A 37 -39.38 29.71 -13.80
N VAL A 38 -40.01 28.62 -13.36
CA VAL A 38 -41.13 28.65 -12.41
C VAL A 38 -40.69 28.39 -10.97
N GLU A 39 -39.58 27.67 -10.77
CA GLU A 39 -39.04 27.34 -9.44
C GLU A 39 -37.55 27.01 -9.50
N SER A 40 -36.84 27.25 -8.40
CA SER A 40 -35.44 26.88 -8.21
C SER A 40 -35.17 26.55 -6.74
N TRP A 41 -34.40 25.48 -6.52
CA TRP A 41 -33.94 24.98 -5.23
C TRP A 41 -32.42 25.03 -5.18
N VAL A 42 -31.85 25.33 -4.01
CA VAL A 42 -30.41 25.36 -3.76
C VAL A 42 -30.16 24.68 -2.42
N ASN A 43 -29.13 23.83 -2.35
CA ASN A 43 -28.74 23.18 -1.10
C ASN A 43 -28.16 24.24 -0.14
N GLN A 44 -28.72 24.34 1.06
CA GLN A 44 -28.29 25.33 2.06
C GLN A 44 -26.99 24.93 2.76
N THR A 45 -26.58 23.66 2.67
CA THR A 45 -25.29 23.19 3.19
C THR A 45 -24.21 23.38 2.13
N PRO A 46 -23.21 24.27 2.32
CA PRO A 46 -22.10 24.41 1.38
C PRO A 46 -21.29 23.11 1.32
N VAL A 47 -20.87 22.73 0.11
CA VAL A 47 -20.03 21.55 -0.12
C VAL A 47 -18.55 21.95 0.02
N SER A 48 -17.71 21.05 0.52
CA SER A 48 -16.26 21.26 0.61
C SER A 48 -15.65 21.60 -0.75
N SER A 49 -14.57 22.40 -0.74
CA SER A 49 -13.74 22.71 -1.92
C SER A 49 -13.15 21.47 -2.58
N ASP A 50 -13.12 20.32 -1.89
CA ASP A 50 -12.75 19.02 -2.45
C ASP A 50 -13.63 18.61 -3.64
N TYR A 51 -14.90 19.04 -3.65
CA TYR A 51 -15.87 18.76 -4.70
C TYR A 51 -15.79 19.86 -5.77
N ASN A 52 -14.65 19.95 -6.44
CA ASN A 52 -14.34 21.02 -7.41
C ASN A 52 -14.87 20.76 -8.84
N LEU A 53 -15.61 19.67 -9.06
CA LEU A 53 -16.07 19.22 -10.38
C LEU A 53 -17.59 19.34 -10.54
N ASN A 54 -18.03 19.73 -11.73
CA ASN A 54 -19.41 20.07 -12.06
C ASN A 54 -19.86 19.30 -13.32
N SER A 55 -21.00 18.60 -13.28
CA SER A 55 -21.56 17.78 -14.39
C SER A 55 -22.82 18.47 -14.95
N SER A 56 -23.67 17.91 -15.82
CA SER A 56 -25.03 18.47 -16.07
C SER A 56 -26.09 17.49 -16.55
N TYR A 57 -27.34 17.70 -16.09
CA TYR A 57 -28.53 16.99 -16.55
C TYR A 57 -29.57 17.90 -17.17
N ILE A 58 -30.32 17.37 -18.13
CA ILE A 58 -31.56 17.95 -18.62
C ILE A 58 -32.62 16.86 -18.75
N PHE A 59 -33.72 16.99 -18.03
CA PHE A 59 -34.89 16.11 -18.14
C PHE A 59 -36.05 16.86 -18.78
N LEU A 60 -36.58 16.34 -19.89
CA LEU A 60 -37.87 16.76 -20.42
C LEU A 60 -38.97 16.01 -19.65
N LEU A 61 -39.78 16.75 -18.90
CA LEU A 61 -40.88 16.20 -18.11
C LEU A 61 -42.22 16.46 -18.81
N ASN A 62 -43.11 15.48 -18.71
CA ASN A 62 -44.46 15.48 -19.28
C ASN A 62 -44.52 15.79 -20.79
N PRO A 63 -43.66 15.18 -21.64
CA PRO A 63 -43.57 15.48 -23.08
C PRO A 63 -44.89 15.25 -23.84
N SER A 64 -45.78 14.39 -23.34
CA SER A 64 -47.12 14.18 -23.90
C SER A 64 -48.00 15.43 -23.86
N LEU A 65 -47.71 16.40 -23.00
CA LEU A 65 -48.45 17.66 -22.90
C LEU A 65 -47.98 18.74 -23.90
N LEU A 66 -46.94 18.47 -24.70
CA LEU A 66 -46.48 19.41 -25.75
C LEU A 66 -47.41 19.44 -26.97
N ALA A 67 -48.08 18.34 -27.33
CA ALA A 67 -49.00 18.34 -28.47
C ALA A 67 -50.32 19.11 -28.16
N PRO A 68 -51.00 18.91 -27.02
CA PRO A 68 -52.22 19.66 -26.68
C PRO A 68 -52.05 21.18 -26.58
N MET A 69 -50.83 21.68 -26.30
CA MET A 69 -50.54 23.12 -26.32
C MET A 69 -50.87 23.80 -27.67
N PHE A 70 -50.93 23.05 -28.78
CA PHE A 70 -51.26 23.57 -30.11
C PHE A 70 -52.76 23.60 -30.41
N GLU A 71 -53.57 22.81 -29.70
CA GLU A 71 -55.04 22.95 -29.71
C GLU A 71 -55.47 24.32 -29.13
N GLY A 72 -54.60 24.88 -28.27
CA GLY A 72 -54.72 26.19 -27.67
C GLY A 72 -55.84 26.28 -26.64
N GLU A 73 -56.31 25.16 -26.08
CA GLU A 73 -57.48 25.10 -25.19
C GLU A 73 -57.46 26.17 -24.09
N ASP A 74 -56.31 26.36 -23.45
CA ASP A 74 -56.07 27.35 -22.38
C ASP A 74 -56.03 28.82 -22.86
N LEU A 75 -55.84 29.06 -24.15
CA LEU A 75 -55.73 30.40 -24.73
C LEU A 75 -57.10 30.95 -25.18
N ASN A 76 -57.30 32.25 -25.00
CA ASN A 76 -58.50 32.96 -25.44
C ASN A 76 -58.49 33.23 -26.97
N LYS A 77 -59.61 33.70 -27.52
CA LYS A 77 -59.78 33.88 -28.98
C LYS A 77 -58.85 34.94 -29.60
N GLY A 78 -58.40 35.93 -28.83
CA GLY A 78 -57.33 36.86 -29.21
C GLY A 78 -55.99 36.15 -29.23
N GLU A 79 -55.55 35.63 -28.08
CA GLU A 79 -54.26 34.93 -27.93
C GLU A 79 -54.04 33.83 -28.98
N ARG A 80 -55.04 32.99 -29.28
CA ARG A 80 -54.95 31.97 -30.35
C ARG A 80 -54.69 32.59 -31.73
N ARG A 81 -55.30 33.74 -32.03
CA ARG A 81 -55.08 34.49 -33.29
C ARG A 81 -53.68 35.08 -33.33
N ASP A 82 -53.20 35.59 -32.20
CA ASP A 82 -51.90 36.24 -32.08
C ASP A 82 -50.74 35.24 -32.18
N VAL A 83 -50.89 34.02 -31.61
CA VAL A 83 -49.95 32.90 -31.83
C VAL A 83 -50.21 32.10 -33.12
N GLY A 84 -51.18 32.54 -33.94
CA GLY A 84 -51.46 31.94 -35.25
C GLY A 84 -51.95 30.47 -35.21
N ILE A 85 -52.60 30.03 -34.12
CA ILE A 85 -53.21 28.70 -34.01
C ILE A 85 -54.74 28.75 -34.18
N LYS A 86 -55.31 27.68 -34.76
CA LYS A 86 -56.76 27.44 -34.77
C LYS A 86 -57.11 26.40 -33.70
N LYS A 87 -58.33 26.41 -33.17
CA LYS A 87 -58.79 25.33 -32.28
C LYS A 87 -58.76 24.01 -33.06
N GLY A 88 -58.00 23.04 -32.57
CA GLY A 88 -57.75 21.76 -33.23
C GLY A 88 -56.62 21.78 -34.27
N ASP A 89 -55.70 22.76 -34.24
CA ASP A 89 -54.38 22.61 -34.88
C ASP A 89 -53.59 21.51 -34.15
N TYR A 90 -53.24 20.43 -34.86
CA TYR A 90 -52.38 19.36 -34.34
C TYR A 90 -51.03 19.36 -35.07
N PRO A 91 -49.88 19.46 -34.38
CA PRO A 91 -48.57 19.41 -35.02
C PRO A 91 -48.30 17.98 -35.48
N GLN A 92 -48.21 17.77 -36.80
CA GLN A 92 -47.95 16.44 -37.36
C GLN A 92 -46.54 15.94 -37.01
N TYR A 93 -45.59 16.88 -36.85
CA TYR A 93 -44.23 16.63 -36.38
C TYR A 93 -43.78 17.70 -35.36
N MET A 94 -43.04 17.28 -34.35
CA MET A 94 -42.33 18.17 -33.40
C MET A 94 -40.90 17.69 -33.13
N TYR A 95 -39.99 18.65 -32.92
CA TYR A 95 -38.60 18.45 -32.54
C TYR A 95 -38.22 19.42 -31.41
N LEU A 96 -37.54 18.92 -30.38
CA LEU A 96 -36.94 19.72 -29.32
C LEU A 96 -35.51 19.24 -29.09
N ALA A 97 -34.53 20.15 -29.11
CA ALA A 97 -33.14 19.83 -28.86
C ALA A 97 -32.40 20.92 -28.08
N ALA A 98 -31.44 20.53 -27.25
CA ALA A 98 -30.51 21.43 -26.57
C ALA A 98 -29.18 21.49 -27.33
N SER A 99 -28.81 22.68 -27.79
CA SER A 99 -27.51 22.93 -28.46
C SER A 99 -26.58 23.68 -27.51
N ILE A 100 -25.41 23.13 -27.26
CA ILE A 100 -24.47 23.54 -26.21
C ILE A 100 -23.16 23.95 -26.83
N LYS A 101 -22.58 25.07 -26.40
CA LYS A 101 -21.24 25.48 -26.80
C LYS A 101 -20.21 24.86 -25.85
N ASP A 102 -19.18 24.24 -26.42
CA ASP A 102 -18.08 23.65 -25.66
C ASP A 102 -17.31 24.75 -24.87
N PRO A 103 -17.20 24.64 -23.54
CA PRO A 103 -16.56 25.67 -22.70
C PRO A 103 -15.02 25.62 -22.74
N VAL A 104 -14.44 24.51 -23.23
CA VAL A 104 -12.99 24.31 -23.35
C VAL A 104 -12.51 24.67 -24.76
N ASN A 105 -13.28 24.34 -25.80
CA ASN A 105 -13.02 24.76 -27.17
C ASN A 105 -14.24 25.44 -27.84
N PRO A 106 -14.32 26.79 -27.83
CA PRO A 106 -15.47 27.55 -28.34
C PRO A 106 -15.85 27.36 -29.83
N THR A 107 -15.12 26.58 -30.63
CA THR A 107 -15.54 26.21 -32.00
C THR A 107 -16.52 25.04 -32.03
N ASN A 108 -16.58 24.24 -30.97
CA ASN A 108 -17.35 23.00 -30.92
C ASN A 108 -18.76 23.25 -30.35
N PHE A 109 -19.72 22.48 -30.86
CA PHE A 109 -21.09 22.42 -30.34
C PHE A 109 -21.54 20.97 -30.12
N LEU A 110 -22.37 20.75 -29.12
CA LEU A 110 -23.02 19.48 -28.81
C LEU A 110 -24.54 19.68 -28.87
N THR A 111 -25.21 19.00 -29.82
CA THR A 111 -26.67 19.08 -29.99
C THR A 111 -27.33 17.78 -29.55
N ILE A 112 -28.19 17.86 -28.54
CA ILE A 112 -28.85 16.72 -27.90
C ILE A 112 -30.35 16.78 -28.19
N PRO A 113 -30.94 15.80 -28.91
CA PRO A 113 -32.38 15.72 -29.08
C PRO A 113 -33.06 15.35 -27.75
N LEU A 114 -33.91 16.23 -27.24
CA LEU A 114 -34.73 16.00 -26.04
C LEU A 114 -36.06 15.32 -26.39
N MET A 115 -36.58 15.58 -27.60
CA MET A 115 -37.78 14.95 -28.13
C MET A 115 -37.79 15.01 -29.66
N ILE A 116 -38.23 13.91 -30.27
CA ILE A 116 -38.81 13.90 -31.63
C ILE A 116 -40.20 13.27 -31.49
N HIS A 117 -41.19 13.85 -32.14
CA HIS A 117 -42.54 13.31 -32.22
C HIS A 117 -43.01 13.29 -33.67
N ASP A 118 -43.21 12.10 -34.20
CA ASP A 118 -43.87 11.82 -35.47
C ASP A 118 -45.25 11.22 -35.16
N THR A 119 -46.33 11.95 -35.50
CA THR A 119 -47.71 11.47 -35.31
C THR A 119 -48.05 10.23 -36.14
N ARG A 120 -47.29 9.95 -37.20
CA ARG A 120 -47.41 8.73 -38.02
C ARG A 120 -46.62 7.54 -37.44
N ASN A 121 -45.63 7.79 -36.57
CA ASN A 121 -44.84 6.77 -35.87
C ASN A 121 -44.63 7.08 -34.37
N PRO A 122 -45.70 7.12 -33.55
CA PRO A 122 -45.61 7.42 -32.12
C PRO A 122 -44.73 6.43 -31.34
N ASN A 123 -44.66 5.16 -31.77
CA ASN A 123 -43.87 4.10 -31.14
C ASN A 123 -42.35 4.23 -31.32
N ILE A 124 -41.89 5.11 -32.22
CA ILE A 124 -40.47 5.43 -32.40
C ILE A 124 -40.11 6.66 -31.54
N SER A 125 -41.00 7.66 -31.57
CA SER A 125 -40.92 8.91 -30.81
C SER A 125 -40.66 8.72 -29.31
N SER A 126 -41.26 7.69 -28.70
CA SER A 126 -41.14 7.40 -27.27
C SER A 126 -39.71 7.07 -26.79
N ARG A 127 -38.87 6.46 -27.65
CA ARG A 127 -37.54 5.95 -27.26
C ARG A 127 -36.50 7.05 -27.03
N LEU A 128 -36.75 8.27 -27.52
CA LEU A 128 -35.88 9.42 -27.27
C LEU A 128 -36.19 10.12 -25.95
N LEU A 129 -37.44 10.01 -25.46
CA LEU A 129 -37.88 10.63 -24.21
C LEU A 129 -37.21 10.00 -22.98
N GLU A 130 -36.73 8.75 -23.10
CA GLU A 130 -35.93 8.06 -22.08
C GLU A 130 -34.49 8.58 -21.99
N TYR A 131 -34.02 9.35 -22.98
CA TYR A 131 -32.66 9.92 -23.00
C TYR A 131 -32.56 11.31 -22.35
N GLY A 132 -33.65 11.79 -21.72
CA GLY A 132 -33.57 12.90 -20.75
C GLY A 132 -32.68 12.48 -19.58
N GLY A 133 -31.51 13.11 -19.48
CA GLY A 133 -30.39 12.56 -18.71
C GLY A 133 -29.14 13.43 -18.81
N ARG A 134 -27.97 12.79 -18.91
CA ARG A 134 -26.65 13.40 -18.75
C ARG A 134 -26.19 14.17 -20.00
N VAL A 135 -25.60 15.34 -19.77
CA VAL A 135 -25.38 16.39 -20.77
C VAL A 135 -24.02 17.09 -20.62
N LEU A 136 -23.51 17.29 -19.41
CA LEU A 136 -22.12 17.72 -19.15
C LEU A 136 -21.50 16.84 -18.05
N GLU A 137 -20.17 16.83 -17.94
CA GLU A 137 -19.45 16.00 -16.98
C GLU A 137 -18.18 16.68 -16.47
N ASN A 138 -17.90 16.59 -15.17
CA ASN A 138 -16.59 16.82 -14.57
C ASN A 138 -15.85 18.12 -14.98
N ILE A 139 -16.59 19.19 -15.24
CA ILE A 139 -16.06 20.53 -15.55
C ILE A 139 -15.47 21.12 -14.26
N PRO A 140 -14.17 21.42 -14.19
CA PRO A 140 -13.55 22.00 -13.00
C PRO A 140 -13.92 23.49 -12.82
N ASP A 141 -13.92 23.94 -11.56
CA ASP A 141 -14.34 25.31 -11.18
C ASP A 141 -13.56 26.44 -11.88
N ASP A 142 -12.30 26.23 -12.30
CA ASP A 142 -11.50 27.23 -13.00
C ASP A 142 -12.04 27.58 -14.40
N VAL A 143 -12.75 26.65 -15.03
CA VAL A 143 -13.47 26.88 -16.28
C VAL A 143 -14.70 27.76 -16.05
N LEU A 144 -15.37 27.62 -14.90
CA LEU A 144 -16.59 28.35 -14.56
C LEU A 144 -16.38 29.80 -14.15
N ASN A 145 -15.19 30.14 -13.65
CA ASN A 145 -14.79 31.52 -13.37
C ASN A 145 -14.82 32.45 -14.60
N LYS A 146 -15.08 31.90 -15.81
CA LYS A 146 -15.21 32.62 -17.09
C LYS A 146 -16.66 32.95 -17.46
N GLY A 147 -17.66 32.44 -16.73
CA GLY A 147 -19.09 32.73 -16.92
C GLY A 147 -20.00 31.51 -17.00
N ASP A 148 -21.32 31.76 -17.00
CA ASP A 148 -22.35 30.72 -17.09
C ASP A 148 -22.30 29.94 -18.42
N ILE A 149 -22.36 28.61 -18.34
CA ILE A 149 -22.62 27.77 -19.52
C ILE A 149 -24.13 27.76 -19.81
N THR A 150 -24.51 28.03 -21.06
CA THR A 150 -25.90 28.08 -21.52
C THR A 150 -26.14 27.15 -22.72
N ALA A 151 -27.37 26.63 -22.81
CA ALA A 151 -27.88 25.94 -23.99
C ALA A 151 -28.77 26.88 -24.78
N LYS A 152 -28.67 26.80 -26.11
CA LYS A 152 -29.69 27.23 -27.04
C LYS A 152 -30.65 26.05 -27.24
N ILE A 153 -31.84 26.13 -26.64
CA ILE A 153 -32.92 25.20 -26.96
C ILE A 153 -33.51 25.60 -28.30
N LYS A 154 -33.62 24.63 -29.21
CA LYS A 154 -34.35 24.77 -30.48
C LYS A 154 -35.61 23.93 -30.40
N PHE A 155 -36.75 24.55 -30.66
CA PHE A 155 -38.03 23.88 -30.86
C PHE A 155 -38.49 24.10 -32.30
N GLU A 156 -38.87 23.04 -33.00
CA GLU A 156 -39.49 23.12 -34.33
C GLU A 156 -40.78 22.29 -34.35
N ALA A 157 -41.85 22.85 -34.90
CA ALA A 157 -43.11 22.15 -35.13
C ALA A 157 -43.60 22.37 -36.56
N ILE A 158 -44.20 21.34 -37.16
CA ILE A 158 -44.76 21.39 -38.51
C ILE A 158 -46.25 21.03 -38.40
N LYS A 159 -47.11 22.02 -38.69
CA LYS A 159 -48.58 21.88 -38.57
C LYS A 159 -49.16 20.97 -39.65
N SER A 160 -48.61 21.03 -40.87
CA SER A 160 -49.01 20.16 -41.96
C SER A 160 -47.86 19.96 -42.96
N ASN A 161 -47.73 18.73 -43.47
CA ASN A 161 -46.92 18.44 -44.66
C ASN A 161 -47.47 17.19 -45.35
N GLU A 162 -47.68 17.24 -46.67
CA GLU A 162 -48.19 16.09 -47.46
C GLU A 162 -47.08 15.31 -48.18
N ALA A 163 -45.87 15.84 -48.28
CA ALA A 163 -44.77 15.24 -49.03
C ALA A 163 -44.35 13.88 -48.43
N ARG A 164 -44.51 12.80 -49.22
CA ARG A 164 -44.14 11.43 -48.82
C ARG A 164 -42.68 11.31 -48.38
N ASP A 165 -41.78 11.95 -49.13
CA ASP A 165 -40.33 11.94 -48.89
C ASP A 165 -39.93 12.62 -47.58
N PHE A 166 -40.69 13.64 -47.15
CA PHE A 166 -40.51 14.23 -45.82
C PHE A 166 -40.84 13.22 -44.73
N TRP A 167 -42.00 12.55 -44.81
CA TRP A 167 -42.41 11.55 -43.83
C TRP A 167 -41.50 10.34 -43.77
N GLN A 168 -41.00 9.87 -44.92
CA GLN A 168 -40.02 8.79 -44.96
C GLN A 168 -38.72 9.19 -44.23
N LYS A 169 -38.14 10.35 -44.56
CA LYS A 169 -36.89 10.82 -43.91
C LYS A 169 -37.09 11.09 -42.41
N THR A 170 -38.24 11.66 -42.02
CA THR A 170 -38.62 11.86 -40.61
C THR A 170 -38.67 10.54 -39.85
N ALA A 171 -39.23 9.48 -40.43
CA ALA A 171 -39.24 8.15 -39.83
C ALA A 171 -37.84 7.51 -39.77
N GLU A 172 -37.02 7.66 -40.81
CA GLU A 172 -35.62 7.18 -40.84
C GLU A 172 -34.77 7.85 -39.75
N ILE A 173 -34.82 9.20 -39.64
CA ILE A 173 -34.13 9.99 -38.60
C ILE A 173 -34.57 9.54 -37.20
N SER A 174 -35.87 9.42 -36.98
CA SER A 174 -36.44 9.00 -35.69
C SER A 174 -35.99 7.58 -35.31
N ALA A 175 -35.95 6.67 -36.29
CA ALA A 175 -35.54 5.28 -36.08
C ALA A 175 -34.04 5.17 -35.73
N ASP A 176 -33.17 5.89 -36.44
CA ASP A 176 -31.72 5.83 -36.19
C ASP A 176 -31.33 6.54 -34.89
N LEU A 177 -31.93 7.68 -34.56
CA LEU A 177 -31.73 8.31 -33.24
C LEU A 177 -32.27 7.43 -32.10
N GLY A 178 -33.42 6.75 -32.30
CA GLY A 178 -33.94 5.77 -31.33
C GLY A 178 -33.03 4.55 -31.14
N LYS A 179 -32.37 4.06 -32.20
CA LYS A 179 -31.32 3.02 -32.10
C LYS A 179 -30.12 3.52 -31.30
N THR A 180 -29.64 4.72 -31.59
CA THR A 180 -28.49 5.33 -30.87
C THR A 180 -28.77 5.48 -29.39
N ALA A 181 -29.92 6.06 -29.00
CA ALA A 181 -30.33 6.16 -27.59
C ALA A 181 -30.41 4.78 -26.91
N THR A 182 -31.01 3.79 -27.58
CA THR A 182 -31.09 2.40 -27.06
C THR A 182 -29.71 1.76 -26.88
N SER A 183 -28.73 2.09 -27.73
CA SER A 183 -27.34 1.61 -27.61
C SER A 183 -26.65 2.23 -26.40
N LEU A 184 -26.74 3.56 -26.25
CA LEU A 184 -26.11 4.30 -25.16
C LEU A 184 -26.68 3.90 -23.79
N LEU A 185 -27.99 3.62 -23.70
CA LEU A 185 -28.65 3.08 -22.50
C LEU A 185 -28.17 1.66 -22.13
N LYS A 186 -27.70 0.85 -23.09
CA LYS A 186 -27.26 -0.54 -22.85
C LYS A 186 -25.77 -0.68 -22.56
N VAL A 187 -24.94 0.16 -23.17
CA VAL A 187 -23.46 0.09 -23.05
C VAL A 187 -22.95 1.00 -21.93
N GLY A 188 -23.69 2.07 -21.61
CA GLY A 188 -23.23 3.14 -20.72
C GLY A 188 -22.28 4.10 -21.43
N LEU A 189 -22.23 5.35 -20.94
CA LEU A 189 -21.30 6.35 -21.45
C LEU A 189 -19.94 6.22 -20.75
N SER A 190 -18.89 5.94 -21.53
CA SER A 190 -17.50 6.01 -21.07
C SER A 190 -16.62 6.67 -22.13
N GLY A 191 -16.28 7.94 -21.92
CA GLY A 191 -15.40 8.70 -22.80
C GLY A 191 -15.53 10.22 -22.65
N PRO A 192 -14.53 11.00 -23.11
CA PRO A 192 -14.60 12.45 -23.10
C PRO A 192 -15.59 12.99 -24.14
N PHE A 193 -16.03 14.23 -23.94
CA PHE A 193 -16.97 15.02 -24.78
C PHE A 193 -16.94 14.70 -26.30
N LEU A 194 -15.75 14.67 -26.89
CA LEU A 194 -15.54 14.38 -28.32
C LEU A 194 -16.13 13.04 -28.80
N ALA A 195 -16.13 12.00 -27.95
CA ALA A 195 -16.63 10.67 -28.29
C ALA A 195 -18.16 10.66 -28.46
N LEU A 196 -18.88 11.38 -27.60
CA LEU A 196 -20.34 11.53 -27.68
C LEU A 196 -20.73 12.31 -28.94
N THR A 197 -20.06 13.44 -29.20
CA THR A 197 -20.23 14.26 -30.39
C THR A 197 -20.03 13.45 -31.67
N ASN A 198 -18.96 12.65 -31.75
CA ASN A 198 -18.66 11.83 -32.94
C ASN A 198 -19.67 10.70 -33.22
N GLN A 199 -20.43 10.23 -32.22
CA GLN A 199 -21.48 9.23 -32.40
C GLN A 199 -22.82 9.84 -32.78
N ILE A 200 -23.18 10.98 -32.19
CA ILE A 200 -24.51 11.60 -32.37
C ILE A 200 -24.55 12.54 -33.59
N MET A 201 -23.56 13.42 -33.75
CA MET A 201 -23.61 14.50 -34.75
C MET A 201 -23.74 14.00 -36.20
N PRO A 202 -23.06 12.95 -36.68
CA PRO A 202 -23.19 12.51 -38.06
C PRO A 202 -24.62 12.13 -38.48
N GLN A 203 -25.46 11.67 -37.55
CA GLN A 203 -26.86 11.34 -37.82
C GLN A 203 -27.77 12.58 -37.71
N VAL A 204 -27.51 13.46 -36.73
CA VAL A 204 -28.24 14.73 -36.55
C VAL A 204 -28.01 15.65 -37.76
N ASP A 205 -26.77 15.82 -38.22
CA ASP A 205 -26.42 16.62 -39.40
C ASP A 205 -27.08 16.09 -40.68
N LYS A 206 -27.07 14.77 -40.88
CA LYS A 206 -27.71 14.11 -42.02
C LYS A 206 -29.22 14.35 -42.05
N GLY A 207 -29.85 14.40 -40.86
CA GLY A 207 -31.26 14.77 -40.70
C GLY A 207 -31.53 16.25 -40.96
N LEU A 208 -30.82 17.16 -40.29
CA LEU A 208 -31.00 18.61 -40.42
C LEU A 208 -30.80 19.08 -41.87
N ARG A 209 -29.71 18.68 -42.53
CA ARG A 209 -29.41 18.99 -43.94
C ARG A 209 -30.41 18.37 -44.94
N SER A 210 -31.26 17.45 -44.48
CA SER A 210 -32.37 16.89 -45.26
C SER A 210 -33.68 17.67 -45.09
N MET A 211 -33.82 18.45 -44.00
CA MET A 211 -34.95 19.38 -43.79
C MET A 211 -34.72 20.75 -44.43
N GLU A 212 -33.47 21.16 -44.65
CA GLU A 212 -33.09 22.40 -45.35
C GLU A 212 -33.45 22.43 -46.86
N LYS A 213 -34.00 21.34 -47.40
CA LYS A 213 -34.30 21.16 -48.84
C LYS A 213 -35.79 20.89 -49.11
N LEU A 214 -36.67 21.59 -48.40
CA LEU A 214 -38.12 21.41 -48.46
C LEU A 214 -38.81 22.73 -48.77
N ASP A 215 -39.65 22.75 -49.80
CA ASP A 215 -40.41 23.92 -50.20
C ASP A 215 -41.58 24.17 -49.22
N ASP A 216 -41.48 25.30 -48.51
CA ASP A 216 -42.53 26.04 -47.78
C ASP A 216 -43.60 25.26 -46.99
N PRO A 217 -43.23 24.35 -46.05
CA PRO A 217 -44.17 23.85 -45.06
C PRO A 217 -44.56 24.94 -44.06
N HIS A 218 -45.78 24.91 -43.52
CA HIS A 218 -46.21 25.78 -42.41
C HIS A 218 -45.47 25.41 -41.10
N LYS A 219 -44.23 25.92 -41.00
CA LYS A 219 -43.26 25.62 -39.95
C LYS A 219 -43.29 26.70 -38.86
N MET A 220 -43.26 26.24 -37.61
CA MET A 220 -42.93 27.08 -36.46
C MET A 220 -41.52 26.73 -35.98
N VAL A 221 -40.69 27.74 -35.74
CA VAL A 221 -39.36 27.60 -35.12
C VAL A 221 -39.28 28.57 -33.96
N SER A 222 -38.82 28.08 -32.80
CA SER A 222 -38.48 28.92 -31.65
C SER A 222 -37.09 28.56 -31.13
N GLU A 223 -36.36 29.57 -30.66
CA GLU A 223 -35.01 29.43 -30.14
C GLU A 223 -34.86 30.26 -28.86
N PHE A 224 -34.61 29.59 -27.73
CA PHE A 224 -34.50 30.24 -26.42
C PHE A 224 -33.33 29.68 -25.60
N TYR A 225 -32.80 30.49 -24.67
CA TYR A 225 -31.62 30.11 -23.90
C TYR A 225 -31.98 29.66 -22.48
N ILE A 226 -31.39 28.54 -22.04
CA ILE A 226 -31.46 28.07 -20.65
C ILE A 226 -30.05 27.95 -20.06
N LYS A 227 -29.89 28.19 -18.75
CA LYS A 227 -28.61 27.95 -18.05
C LYS A 227 -28.43 26.45 -17.83
N LEU A 228 -27.23 25.92 -18.07
CA LEU A 228 -27.02 24.48 -18.18
C LEU A 228 -26.62 23.77 -16.90
N LEU A 229 -25.42 24.05 -16.37
CA LEU A 229 -24.84 23.26 -15.26
C LEU A 229 -25.81 23.21 -14.06
N SER A 230 -25.92 22.11 -13.29
CA SER A 230 -24.90 21.09 -12.98
C SER A 230 -25.47 19.61 -12.88
N LYS A 231 -24.79 18.57 -12.27
CA LYS A 231 -25.08 17.08 -11.94
C LYS A 231 -25.13 16.06 -13.11
N ASP A 232 -24.65 14.80 -13.15
CA ASP A 232 -24.06 13.80 -12.22
C ASP A 232 -23.28 12.70 -13.02
N LEU A 233 -23.35 11.43 -12.58
CA LEU A 233 -23.04 10.10 -13.16
C LEU A 233 -21.57 9.73 -13.27
N GLY A 234 -20.76 10.32 -12.40
CA GLY A 234 -19.43 9.82 -12.11
C GLY A 234 -19.49 8.52 -11.31
N ASN A 235 -19.55 7.36 -11.97
CA ASN A 235 -19.30 6.05 -11.33
C ASN A 235 -17.86 5.88 -10.76
N LEU A 236 -17.05 6.95 -10.79
CA LEU A 236 -15.69 7.10 -10.28
C LEU A 236 -15.59 8.29 -9.28
N TYR A 237 -16.72 8.81 -8.79
CA TYR A 237 -16.81 10.09 -8.06
C TYR A 237 -17.82 10.00 -6.90
N ASP A 238 -17.66 10.83 -5.87
CA ASP A 238 -18.69 11.06 -4.83
C ASP A 238 -19.45 12.34 -5.17
N GLU A 239 -20.77 12.28 -5.36
CA GLU A 239 -21.51 13.35 -6.08
C GLU A 239 -22.72 13.91 -5.30
N LYS A 240 -22.60 15.16 -4.83
CA LYS A 240 -23.57 15.83 -3.95
C LYS A 240 -24.46 16.80 -4.72
N VAL A 241 -25.77 16.82 -4.40
CA VAL A 241 -26.71 17.77 -5.03
C VAL A 241 -26.54 19.14 -4.38
N VAL A 242 -26.38 20.19 -5.20
CA VAL A 242 -26.23 21.59 -4.77
C VAL A 242 -27.38 22.49 -5.21
N GLY A 243 -28.23 22.05 -6.15
CA GLY A 243 -29.34 22.85 -6.65
C GLY A 243 -30.26 22.10 -7.62
N ALA A 244 -31.33 22.76 -8.07
CA ALA A 244 -32.22 22.33 -9.15
C ALA A 244 -33.04 23.52 -9.67
N THR A 245 -33.38 23.52 -10.96
CA THR A 245 -34.20 24.57 -11.60
C THR A 245 -35.25 23.93 -12.50
N LEU A 246 -36.50 24.40 -12.39
CA LEU A 246 -37.62 23.95 -13.19
C LEU A 246 -38.11 25.08 -14.10
N TYR A 247 -38.14 24.81 -15.40
CA TYR A 247 -38.71 25.69 -16.41
C TYR A 247 -40.02 25.09 -16.93
N ARG A 248 -41.12 25.85 -16.97
CA ARG A 248 -42.34 25.43 -17.69
C ARG A 248 -42.16 25.80 -19.16
N ILE A 249 -42.54 24.92 -20.09
CA ILE A 249 -42.65 25.26 -21.51
C ILE A 249 -44.05 25.84 -21.75
N HIS A 250 -44.14 26.99 -22.41
CA HIS A 250 -45.40 27.70 -22.67
C HIS A 250 -45.29 28.60 -23.92
N TRP A 251 -46.41 29.13 -24.39
CA TRP A 251 -46.44 30.23 -25.36
C TRP A 251 -45.99 31.52 -24.68
N ASP A 252 -45.24 32.39 -25.34
CA ASP A 252 -44.75 33.66 -24.79
C ASP A 252 -45.86 34.66 -24.38
N VAL A 253 -47.09 34.47 -24.85
CA VAL A 253 -48.29 35.18 -24.36
C VAL A 253 -48.82 34.69 -23.00
N ASP A 254 -48.44 33.48 -22.56
CA ASP A 254 -48.76 32.95 -21.22
C ASP A 254 -47.69 33.40 -20.20
N VAL A 255 -48.12 33.78 -19.00
CA VAL A 255 -47.25 34.16 -17.87
C VAL A 255 -47.36 33.09 -16.79
N PRO A 256 -46.46 32.09 -16.76
CA PRO A 256 -46.62 30.92 -15.92
C PRO A 256 -46.50 31.24 -14.42
N LEU A 257 -47.46 30.71 -13.64
CA LEU A 257 -47.40 30.76 -12.18
C LEU A 257 -46.18 29.98 -11.64
N LYS A 258 -45.56 30.53 -10.58
CA LYS A 258 -44.46 29.86 -9.87
C LYS A 258 -44.94 28.59 -9.16
N SER A 259 -44.17 27.51 -9.28
CA SER A 259 -44.44 26.26 -8.57
C SER A 259 -43.81 26.24 -7.16
N LYS A 260 -44.13 25.19 -6.39
CA LYS A 260 -43.63 24.95 -5.02
C LYS A 260 -43.24 23.48 -4.78
N TYR A 261 -42.93 22.73 -5.84
CA TYR A 261 -42.68 21.28 -5.80
C TYR A 261 -41.41 20.89 -5.02
N PHE A 262 -40.45 21.81 -4.89
CA PHE A 262 -39.19 21.63 -4.15
C PHE A 262 -39.15 22.43 -2.83
N THR A 263 -40.24 23.09 -2.46
CA THR A 263 -40.34 23.82 -1.18
C THR A 263 -40.16 22.85 0.00
N GLN A 264 -39.27 23.20 0.93
CA GLN A 264 -38.85 22.35 2.08
C GLN A 264 -38.26 20.97 1.70
N PHE A 265 -37.88 20.74 0.44
CA PHE A 265 -37.37 19.46 -0.02
C PHE A 265 -35.90 19.25 0.40
N GLN A 266 -35.60 18.05 0.92
CA GLN A 266 -34.24 17.58 1.20
C GLN A 266 -33.90 16.42 0.25
N GLY A 267 -33.75 16.73 -1.04
CA GLY A 267 -33.35 15.76 -2.07
C GLY A 267 -31.88 15.39 -1.96
N GLY A 268 -31.58 14.09 -1.81
CA GLY A 268 -30.20 13.59 -1.72
C GLY A 268 -29.67 13.05 -3.04
N LYS A 269 -30.57 12.67 -3.95
CA LYS A 269 -30.26 12.15 -5.29
C LYS A 269 -31.11 12.86 -6.35
N VAL A 270 -30.84 12.49 -7.59
CA VAL A 270 -31.32 13.13 -8.82
C VAL A 270 -32.77 12.79 -9.12
N GLU A 271 -33.07 11.48 -9.11
CA GLU A 271 -34.39 10.95 -9.41
C GLU A 271 -35.44 11.45 -8.40
N ASP A 272 -35.02 11.77 -7.18
CA ASP A 272 -35.85 12.37 -6.14
C ASP A 272 -36.54 13.66 -6.65
N PHE A 273 -35.84 14.51 -7.43
CA PHE A 273 -36.41 15.75 -8.00
C PHE A 273 -37.40 15.47 -9.14
N LYS A 274 -37.10 14.49 -10.01
CA LYS A 274 -38.02 14.06 -11.08
C LYS A 274 -39.31 13.50 -10.50
N SER A 275 -39.24 12.81 -9.35
CA SER A 275 -40.41 12.25 -8.65
C SER A 275 -41.37 13.31 -8.07
N LYS A 276 -40.89 14.55 -7.86
CA LYS A 276 -41.66 15.64 -7.22
C LYS A 276 -42.52 16.47 -8.18
N VAL A 277 -42.23 16.45 -9.48
CA VAL A 277 -43.00 17.20 -10.47
C VAL A 277 -44.22 16.36 -10.90
N PRO A 278 -45.47 16.85 -10.76
CA PRO A 278 -46.66 16.12 -11.16
C PRO A 278 -46.68 15.81 -12.65
N LYS A 279 -47.16 14.61 -13.03
CA LYS A 279 -47.11 14.13 -14.43
C LYS A 279 -48.15 14.75 -15.39
N THR A 280 -48.99 15.65 -14.89
CA THR A 280 -50.25 16.06 -15.54
C THR A 280 -50.47 17.57 -15.66
N THR A 281 -49.57 18.41 -15.15
CA THR A 281 -49.85 19.86 -15.00
C THR A 281 -49.40 20.72 -16.18
N ALA A 282 -48.22 20.48 -16.73
CA ALA A 282 -47.66 21.15 -17.93
C ALA A 282 -46.41 20.37 -18.41
N PRO A 283 -45.90 20.61 -19.63
CA PRO A 283 -44.56 20.18 -19.99
C PRO A 283 -43.49 21.08 -19.33
N TYR A 284 -42.41 20.47 -18.84
CA TYR A 284 -41.32 21.18 -18.16
C TYR A 284 -39.94 20.71 -18.60
N ILE A 285 -38.94 21.57 -18.45
CA ILE A 285 -37.52 21.19 -18.46
C ILE A 285 -37.00 21.28 -17.02
N LEU A 286 -36.48 20.17 -16.49
CA LEU A 286 -35.85 20.09 -15.17
C LEU A 286 -34.33 19.93 -15.31
N ILE A 287 -33.60 20.75 -14.56
CA ILE A 287 -32.14 20.71 -14.38
C ILE A 287 -31.86 20.48 -12.89
N VAL A 288 -30.91 19.63 -12.52
CA VAL A 288 -30.58 19.25 -11.12
C VAL A 288 -29.07 19.25 -10.97
N GLN A 289 -28.46 19.91 -9.98
CA GLN A 289 -27.08 20.45 -9.98
C GLN A 289 -26.05 19.74 -9.02
N THR A 290 -24.79 19.44 -9.46
CA THR A 290 -23.68 18.82 -8.66
C THR A 290 -22.78 19.81 -7.98
N LYS A 291 -22.10 19.30 -6.94
CA LYS A 291 -20.63 19.22 -6.95
C LYS A 291 -20.13 17.78 -6.73
N SER A 292 -19.06 17.37 -7.42
CA SER A 292 -18.47 16.01 -7.38
C SER A 292 -16.99 16.04 -6.99
N GLU A 293 -16.53 15.01 -6.27
CA GLU A 293 -15.13 14.81 -5.85
C GLU A 293 -14.52 13.57 -6.54
N TYR A 294 -13.27 13.66 -7.01
CA TYR A 294 -12.56 12.56 -7.67
C TYR A 294 -12.25 11.39 -6.71
N ASN A 295 -12.56 10.16 -7.10
CA ASN A 295 -12.23 8.95 -6.33
C ASN A 295 -11.61 7.85 -7.22
N THR A 296 -10.31 7.66 -7.09
CA THR A 296 -9.53 6.71 -7.89
C THR A 296 -10.05 5.27 -7.76
N ASP A 297 -10.56 4.71 -8.85
CA ASP A 297 -11.09 3.34 -8.86
C ASP A 297 -10.00 2.28 -9.08
N TYR A 298 -9.99 1.26 -8.22
CA TYR A 298 -9.02 0.16 -8.23
C TYR A 298 -9.69 -1.21 -8.43
N SER A 299 -10.89 -1.24 -9.02
CA SER A 299 -11.57 -2.44 -9.49
C SER A 299 -10.66 -3.34 -10.34
N ASP A 300 -10.16 -2.83 -11.46
CA ASP A 300 -9.25 -3.50 -12.40
C ASP A 300 -7.77 -3.36 -11.98
N LEU A 301 -7.40 -3.75 -10.75
CA LEU A 301 -6.03 -3.62 -10.24
C LEU A 301 -5.01 -4.43 -11.09
N ALA A 302 -4.17 -3.76 -11.87
CA ALA A 302 -3.26 -4.42 -12.81
C ALA A 302 -1.79 -4.00 -12.64
N PHE A 303 -0.92 -4.94 -12.28
CA PHE A 303 0.51 -4.70 -12.03
C PHE A 303 1.32 -4.60 -13.34
N ASN A 304 1.14 -3.49 -14.05
CA ASN A 304 1.95 -3.09 -15.21
C ASN A 304 2.13 -1.56 -15.28
N LYS A 305 3.11 -1.10 -16.07
CA LYS A 305 3.44 0.33 -16.20
C LYS A 305 2.30 1.17 -16.78
N ALA A 306 1.57 0.69 -17.78
CA ALA A 306 0.49 1.48 -18.42
C ALA A 306 -0.66 1.78 -17.45
N TYR A 307 -0.93 0.86 -16.51
CA TYR A 307 -1.86 1.08 -15.40
C TYR A 307 -1.34 2.14 -14.42
N PHE A 308 -0.07 2.05 -14.00
CA PHE A 308 0.54 3.06 -13.13
C PHE A 308 0.58 4.45 -13.78
N ASP A 309 1.02 4.55 -15.04
CA ASP A 309 1.02 5.81 -15.80
C ASP A 309 -0.41 6.38 -15.99
N LYS A 310 -1.47 5.57 -15.91
CA LYS A 310 -2.87 6.04 -15.79
C LYS A 310 -3.12 6.58 -14.38
N LYS A 311 -2.78 5.84 -13.32
CA LYS A 311 -3.00 6.25 -11.92
C LYS A 311 -2.23 7.51 -11.50
N THR A 312 -0.98 7.69 -11.92
CA THR A 312 -0.21 8.92 -11.67
C THR A 312 -0.78 10.15 -12.38
N ARG A 313 -1.60 9.97 -13.42
CA ARG A 313 -2.39 11.07 -14.04
C ARG A 313 -3.68 11.33 -13.27
N GLU A 314 -4.39 10.27 -12.88
CA GLU A 314 -5.63 10.36 -12.09
C GLU A 314 -5.40 11.00 -10.70
N PHE A 315 -4.29 10.68 -10.03
CA PHE A 315 -3.83 11.31 -8.79
C PHE A 315 -3.84 12.84 -8.83
N LYS A 316 -3.49 13.45 -9.97
CA LYS A 316 -3.44 14.92 -10.13
C LYS A 316 -4.82 15.60 -10.11
N LEU A 317 -5.90 14.82 -10.19
CA LEU A 317 -7.28 15.31 -10.13
C LEU A 317 -7.79 15.43 -8.69
N ILE A 318 -7.15 14.73 -7.73
CA ILE A 318 -7.53 14.77 -6.30
C ILE A 318 -7.17 16.13 -5.70
N GLN A 319 -8.17 16.86 -5.20
CA GLN A 319 -7.96 18.13 -4.47
C GLN A 319 -7.88 17.93 -2.95
N ASN A 320 -8.57 16.92 -2.40
CA ASN A 320 -8.53 16.67 -0.95
C ASN A 320 -7.14 16.19 -0.52
N GLU A 321 -6.40 17.05 0.17
CA GLU A 321 -5.00 16.77 0.56
C GLU A 321 -4.87 15.50 1.43
N THR A 322 -5.84 15.18 2.29
CA THR A 322 -5.83 13.94 3.09
C THR A 322 -5.97 12.68 2.24
N LYS A 323 -6.78 12.71 1.17
CA LYS A 323 -6.89 11.60 0.21
C LYS A 323 -5.66 11.51 -0.68
N LYS A 324 -5.09 12.65 -1.05
CA LYS A 324 -3.91 12.80 -1.90
C LYS A 324 -2.64 12.31 -1.19
N GLU A 325 -2.50 12.58 0.10
CA GLU A 325 -1.49 11.98 0.99
C GLU A 325 -1.54 10.45 0.93
N VAL A 326 -2.71 9.86 1.20
CA VAL A 326 -2.91 8.39 1.22
C VAL A 326 -2.78 7.75 -0.16
N GLU A 327 -3.23 8.43 -1.23
CA GLU A 327 -3.04 7.99 -2.62
C GLU A 327 -1.55 8.04 -3.02
N SER A 328 -0.81 9.06 -2.60
CA SER A 328 0.63 9.18 -2.87
C SER A 328 1.42 8.06 -2.19
N GLU A 329 1.14 7.79 -0.91
CA GLU A 329 1.71 6.63 -0.19
C GLU A 329 1.38 5.31 -0.90
N PHE A 330 0.13 5.14 -1.35
CA PHE A 330 -0.27 3.91 -2.04
C PHE A 330 0.45 3.75 -3.38
N LEU A 331 0.60 4.82 -4.15
CA LEU A 331 1.33 4.82 -5.42
C LEU A 331 2.83 4.59 -5.24
N GLU A 332 3.44 5.03 -4.13
CA GLU A 332 4.82 4.69 -3.79
C GLU A 332 4.99 3.19 -3.55
N VAL A 333 4.12 2.59 -2.72
CA VAL A 333 4.10 1.13 -2.47
C VAL A 333 3.83 0.35 -3.76
N PHE A 334 2.93 0.83 -4.62
CA PHE A 334 2.62 0.20 -5.91
C PHE A 334 3.79 0.30 -6.89
N SER A 335 4.49 1.43 -6.95
CA SER A 335 5.68 1.61 -7.79
C SER A 335 6.81 0.70 -7.35
N ALA A 336 7.06 0.60 -6.03
CA ALA A 336 8.05 -0.33 -5.49
C ALA A 336 7.72 -1.79 -5.82
N ALA A 337 6.44 -2.18 -5.81
CA ALA A 337 5.99 -3.49 -6.25
C ALA A 337 6.23 -3.72 -7.76
N LEU A 338 5.95 -2.75 -8.63
CA LEU A 338 6.26 -2.87 -10.07
C LEU A 338 7.76 -3.05 -10.34
N ASP A 339 8.62 -2.30 -9.66
CA ASP A 339 10.06 -2.43 -9.80
C ASP A 339 10.60 -3.74 -9.22
N LEU A 340 10.01 -4.26 -8.14
CA LEU A 340 10.30 -5.60 -7.65
C LEU A 340 9.92 -6.66 -8.69
N ARG A 341 8.71 -6.60 -9.27
CA ARG A 341 8.26 -7.54 -10.31
C ARG A 341 9.27 -7.64 -11.46
N ARG A 342 9.70 -6.49 -12.00
CA ARG A 342 10.70 -6.40 -13.07
C ARG A 342 12.04 -7.03 -12.67
N GLN A 343 12.47 -6.84 -11.41
CA GLN A 343 13.68 -7.50 -10.90
C GLN A 343 13.52 -9.02 -10.76
N ILE A 344 12.32 -9.51 -10.39
CA ILE A 344 12.06 -10.96 -10.29
C ILE A 344 12.16 -11.62 -11.67
N GLU A 345 11.54 -11.02 -12.69
CA GLU A 345 11.58 -11.51 -14.08
C GLU A 345 13.03 -11.56 -14.63
N LEU A 346 13.85 -10.55 -14.29
CA LEU A 346 15.29 -10.53 -14.62
C LEU A 346 16.10 -11.60 -13.86
N PHE A 347 15.87 -11.77 -12.56
CA PHE A 347 16.57 -12.78 -11.76
C PHE A 347 16.19 -14.21 -12.17
N GLN A 348 14.91 -14.48 -12.41
CA GLN A 348 14.43 -15.76 -12.94
C GLN A 348 15.11 -16.12 -14.25
N SER A 349 15.34 -15.13 -15.12
CA SER A 349 16.11 -15.32 -16.35
C SER A 349 17.58 -15.70 -16.06
N SER A 350 18.19 -15.13 -15.01
CA SER A 350 19.56 -15.46 -14.61
C SER A 350 19.72 -16.89 -14.05
N LEU A 351 18.68 -17.46 -13.43
CA LEU A 351 18.68 -18.83 -12.86
C LEU A 351 18.93 -19.92 -13.91
N GLN A 352 18.62 -19.66 -15.17
CA GLN A 352 18.80 -20.60 -16.28
C GLN A 352 20.21 -20.49 -16.92
N THR A 353 21.06 -19.59 -16.42
CA THR A 353 22.41 -19.37 -16.93
C THR A 353 23.46 -20.12 -16.11
N LYS A 354 24.68 -20.23 -16.65
CA LYS A 354 25.83 -20.79 -15.92
C LYS A 354 26.26 -19.94 -14.71
N TYR A 355 25.82 -18.68 -14.63
CA TYR A 355 26.29 -17.70 -13.64
C TYR A 355 25.10 -16.90 -13.08
N THR A 356 24.32 -17.51 -12.18
CA THR A 356 23.20 -16.89 -11.47
C THR A 356 23.60 -15.57 -10.82
N ASP A 357 22.78 -14.53 -10.98
CA ASP A 357 23.09 -13.20 -10.47
C ASP A 357 22.71 -13.07 -8.97
N TRP A 358 23.60 -13.56 -8.09
CA TRP A 358 23.37 -13.48 -6.65
C TRP A 358 23.46 -12.06 -6.06
N ILE A 359 23.87 -11.05 -6.84
CA ILE A 359 23.74 -9.64 -6.42
C ILE A 359 22.30 -9.17 -6.66
N ALA A 360 21.69 -9.54 -7.79
CA ALA A 360 20.25 -9.39 -7.99
C ALA A 360 19.43 -10.17 -6.94
N PHE A 361 19.91 -11.34 -6.47
CA PHE A 361 19.29 -12.09 -5.37
C PHE A 361 19.08 -11.21 -4.12
N ALA A 362 20.12 -10.51 -3.65
CA ALA A 362 20.00 -9.68 -2.45
C ALA A 362 19.19 -8.38 -2.70
N ARG A 363 19.31 -7.77 -3.89
CA ARG A 363 18.49 -6.60 -4.28
C ARG A 363 16.98 -6.88 -4.27
N LEU A 364 16.57 -8.11 -4.60
CA LEU A 364 15.18 -8.56 -4.44
C LEU A 364 14.72 -8.60 -2.98
N ILE A 365 15.58 -9.01 -2.06
CA ILE A 365 15.27 -9.08 -0.62
C ILE A 365 15.18 -7.68 -0.01
N ASP A 366 16.08 -6.75 -0.37
CA ASP A 366 15.95 -5.34 0.00
C ASP A 366 14.69 -4.69 -0.59
N SER A 367 14.37 -4.96 -1.86
CA SER A 367 13.15 -4.44 -2.50
C SER A 367 11.87 -4.97 -1.83
N TYR A 368 11.81 -6.27 -1.51
CA TYR A 368 10.69 -6.87 -0.76
C TYR A 368 10.57 -6.29 0.65
N ARG A 369 11.70 -6.13 1.37
CA ARG A 369 11.72 -5.49 2.70
C ARG A 369 11.23 -4.04 2.63
N ASN A 370 11.65 -3.28 1.62
CA ASN A 370 11.24 -1.89 1.45
C ASN A 370 9.73 -1.76 1.23
N ILE A 371 9.12 -2.60 0.39
CA ILE A 371 7.64 -2.64 0.21
C ILE A 371 6.94 -2.91 1.55
N GLY A 372 7.45 -3.85 2.35
CA GLY A 372 6.91 -4.15 3.68
C GLY A 372 6.99 -2.96 4.65
N ILE A 373 8.10 -2.21 4.64
CA ILE A 373 8.31 -1.03 5.49
C ILE A 373 7.42 0.13 5.05
N LEU A 374 7.39 0.45 3.75
CA LEU A 374 6.52 1.49 3.18
C LEU A 374 5.06 1.19 3.55
N LYS A 375 4.58 -0.02 3.23
CA LYS A 375 3.23 -0.48 3.62
C LYS A 375 2.98 -0.38 5.14
N GLY A 376 3.95 -0.74 5.97
CA GLY A 376 3.84 -0.65 7.43
C GLY A 376 3.65 0.79 7.92
N ASN A 377 4.43 1.72 7.37
CA ASN A 377 4.31 3.16 7.65
C ASN A 377 2.98 3.72 7.15
N SER A 378 2.58 3.43 5.91
CA SER A 378 1.32 3.89 5.34
C SER A 378 0.10 3.35 6.09
N LEU A 379 0.09 2.07 6.47
CA LEU A 379 -0.98 1.51 7.31
C LEU A 379 -1.06 2.17 8.69
N LYS A 380 0.08 2.57 9.26
CA LYS A 380 0.14 3.31 10.53
C LYS A 380 -0.42 4.73 10.39
N ASN A 381 -0.08 5.46 9.32
CA ASN A 381 -0.68 6.76 9.03
C ASN A 381 -2.19 6.63 8.77
N LEU A 382 -2.56 5.72 7.87
CA LEU A 382 -3.93 5.38 7.49
C LEU A 382 -4.82 5.07 8.70
N SER A 383 -4.30 4.44 9.75
CA SER A 383 -5.05 4.11 10.98
C SER A 383 -5.79 5.31 11.61
N THR A 384 -5.27 6.53 11.42
CA THR A 384 -5.81 7.79 11.95
C THR A 384 -6.86 8.45 11.04
N LYS A 385 -6.97 8.02 9.78
CA LYS A 385 -7.86 8.60 8.75
C LYS A 385 -9.28 8.03 8.86
N ASP A 386 -10.21 8.50 8.03
CA ASP A 386 -11.63 8.09 8.10
C ASP A 386 -11.87 6.62 7.73
N VAL A 387 -13.02 6.09 8.15
CA VAL A 387 -13.37 4.66 8.00
C VAL A 387 -13.38 4.21 6.53
N LYS A 388 -13.88 5.03 5.59
CA LYS A 388 -13.95 4.66 4.17
C LYS A 388 -12.56 4.58 3.55
N LEU A 389 -11.67 5.53 3.87
CA LEU A 389 -10.27 5.46 3.44
C LEU A 389 -9.56 4.24 4.03
N ARG A 390 -9.73 3.96 5.33
CA ARG A 390 -9.13 2.80 6.00
C ARG A 390 -9.56 1.48 5.36
N GLU A 391 -10.85 1.31 5.07
CA GLU A 391 -11.36 0.11 4.42
C GLU A 391 -10.91 -0.01 2.95
N LYS A 392 -10.90 1.08 2.18
CA LYS A 392 -10.43 1.09 0.79
C LYS A 392 -8.95 0.70 0.73
N TYR A 393 -8.08 1.49 1.36
CA TYR A 393 -6.65 1.32 1.25
C TYR A 393 -6.12 0.13 2.03
N GLY A 394 -6.73 -0.26 3.16
CA GLY A 394 -6.39 -1.50 3.85
C GLY A 394 -6.57 -2.75 2.96
N LYS A 395 -7.61 -2.78 2.13
CA LYS A 395 -7.79 -3.83 1.10
C LYS A 395 -6.73 -3.72 0.00
N LEU A 396 -6.46 -2.52 -0.53
CA LEU A 396 -5.48 -2.34 -1.60
C LEU A 396 -4.03 -2.71 -1.16
N TYR A 397 -3.59 -2.26 0.02
CA TYR A 397 -2.31 -2.67 0.61
C TYR A 397 -2.24 -4.18 0.91
N THR A 398 -3.38 -4.84 1.12
CA THR A 398 -3.44 -6.31 1.24
C THR A 398 -3.27 -6.96 -0.13
N ASN A 399 -4.04 -6.55 -1.13
CA ASN A 399 -3.96 -7.06 -2.51
C ASN A 399 -2.55 -6.92 -3.10
N VAL A 400 -1.89 -5.76 -2.93
CA VAL A 400 -0.49 -5.56 -3.38
C VAL A 400 0.47 -6.55 -2.72
N GLN A 401 0.32 -6.83 -1.43
CA GLN A 401 1.16 -7.81 -0.74
C GLN A 401 0.88 -9.24 -1.22
N THR A 402 -0.38 -9.60 -1.44
CA THR A 402 -0.77 -10.93 -1.95
C THR A 402 -0.17 -11.18 -3.33
N GLU A 403 -0.24 -10.20 -4.24
CA GLU A 403 0.41 -10.29 -5.56
C GLU A 403 1.93 -10.37 -5.45
N VAL A 404 2.56 -9.48 -4.67
CA VAL A 404 4.00 -9.54 -4.38
C VAL A 404 4.41 -10.91 -3.85
N ASP A 405 3.65 -11.49 -2.91
CA ASP A 405 3.92 -12.81 -2.33
C ASP A 405 3.81 -13.96 -3.35
N LEU A 406 2.92 -13.85 -4.33
CA LEU A 406 2.69 -14.84 -5.40
C LEU A 406 3.79 -14.83 -6.47
N TRP A 407 4.47 -13.70 -6.70
CA TRP A 407 5.58 -13.65 -7.67
C TRP A 407 6.81 -14.47 -7.20
N PHE A 408 6.87 -14.86 -5.92
CA PHE A 408 7.92 -15.73 -5.35
C PHE A 408 7.59 -17.24 -5.37
N ASN A 409 6.63 -17.69 -6.19
CA ASN A 409 6.14 -19.08 -6.15
C ASN A 409 7.14 -20.19 -6.58
N ALA A 410 8.31 -19.86 -7.15
CA ALA A 410 9.35 -20.86 -7.43
C ALA A 410 10.13 -21.21 -6.15
N GLU A 411 10.55 -22.47 -5.96
CA GLU A 411 11.16 -22.95 -4.71
C GLU A 411 12.30 -22.07 -4.18
N MET A 412 13.24 -21.67 -5.05
CA MET A 412 14.32 -20.78 -4.63
C MET A 412 13.79 -19.42 -4.17
N LEU A 413 12.80 -18.86 -4.88
CA LEU A 413 12.16 -17.58 -4.54
C LEU A 413 11.33 -17.67 -3.24
N LEU A 414 10.80 -18.83 -2.86
CA LEU A 414 10.17 -19.01 -1.55
C LEU A 414 11.17 -18.74 -0.41
N LYS A 415 12.44 -19.16 -0.56
CA LYS A 415 13.50 -18.85 0.42
C LYS A 415 13.83 -17.36 0.50
N PHE A 416 13.78 -16.62 -0.61
CA PHE A 416 13.87 -15.15 -0.56
C PHE A 416 12.75 -14.56 0.29
N ARG A 417 11.50 -14.99 0.04
CA ARG A 417 10.31 -14.47 0.74
C ARG A 417 10.37 -14.80 2.23
N GLU A 418 10.90 -15.97 2.61
CA GLU A 418 11.19 -16.32 4.00
C GLU A 418 12.22 -15.35 4.62
N ILE A 419 13.37 -15.11 3.97
CA ILE A 419 14.40 -14.17 4.46
C ILE A 419 13.86 -12.73 4.53
N GLY A 420 13.16 -12.26 3.49
CA GLY A 420 12.56 -10.93 3.45
C GLY A 420 11.52 -10.71 4.55
N ARG A 421 10.64 -11.70 4.78
CA ARG A 421 9.71 -11.68 5.93
C ARG A 421 10.44 -11.72 7.26
N PHE A 422 11.49 -12.54 7.38
CA PHE A 422 12.32 -12.63 8.58
C PHE A 422 12.92 -11.26 8.94
N LEU A 423 13.46 -10.53 7.96
CA LEU A 423 14.06 -9.20 8.14
C LEU A 423 13.05 -8.06 8.38
N ILE A 424 11.76 -8.26 8.12
CA ILE A 424 10.68 -7.35 8.49
C ILE A 424 10.17 -7.64 9.92
N VAL A 425 10.05 -8.93 10.29
CA VAL A 425 9.44 -9.33 11.57
C VAL A 425 10.42 -9.22 12.74
N ASN A 426 11.69 -9.59 12.55
CA ASN A 426 12.66 -9.73 13.65
C ASN A 426 13.53 -8.46 13.78
N GLU A 427 12.92 -7.27 13.75
CA GLU A 427 13.67 -6.01 13.89
C GLU A 427 14.09 -5.71 15.34
N THR A 428 13.47 -6.37 16.33
CA THR A 428 13.74 -6.18 17.77
C THR A 428 14.07 -7.48 18.51
N ASP A 429 15.02 -7.39 19.45
CA ASP A 429 15.51 -8.48 20.30
C ASP A 429 14.39 -9.23 21.07
N SER A 430 13.33 -8.52 21.45
CA SER A 430 12.23 -9.04 22.28
C SER A 430 11.36 -10.11 21.59
N LEU A 431 11.38 -10.18 20.25
CA LEU A 431 10.73 -11.25 19.50
C LEU A 431 11.64 -12.50 19.40
N LEU A 432 12.95 -12.29 19.25
CA LEU A 432 13.95 -13.35 19.21
C LEU A 432 14.13 -14.02 20.58
N SER A 433 14.11 -13.24 21.66
CA SER A 433 14.25 -13.75 23.04
C SER A 433 13.16 -14.76 23.45
N ASN A 434 12.03 -14.81 22.75
CA ASN A 434 10.92 -15.72 23.04
C ASN A 434 11.02 -17.06 22.30
N LYS A 435 11.81 -17.17 21.22
CA LYS A 435 11.93 -18.39 20.40
C LYS A 435 12.62 -19.55 21.13
N THR A 436 12.31 -20.79 20.78
CA THR A 436 13.02 -21.98 21.28
C THR A 436 14.41 -22.10 20.66
N ALA A 437 15.31 -22.91 21.24
CA ALA A 437 16.63 -23.17 20.66
C ALA A 437 16.53 -23.76 19.24
N GLU A 438 15.60 -24.68 19.00
CA GLU A 438 15.34 -25.26 17.67
C GLU A 438 14.87 -24.20 16.65
N GLN A 439 14.00 -23.26 17.07
CA GLN A 439 13.56 -22.16 16.21
C GLN A 439 14.70 -21.20 15.88
N LEU A 440 15.54 -20.86 16.87
CA LEU A 440 16.72 -20.00 16.67
C LEU A 440 17.76 -20.69 15.75
N TYR A 441 17.91 -22.02 15.81
CA TYR A 441 18.79 -22.73 14.89
C TYR A 441 18.25 -22.72 13.45
N LYS A 442 16.94 -22.89 13.26
CA LYS A 442 16.27 -22.73 11.94
C LYS A 442 16.38 -21.31 11.39
N ASP A 443 16.37 -20.30 12.26
CA ASP A 443 16.69 -18.92 11.85
C ASP A 443 18.17 -18.81 11.38
N ILE A 444 19.13 -19.45 12.07
CA ILE A 444 20.55 -19.50 11.66
C ILE A 444 20.71 -20.19 10.30
N GLU A 445 20.05 -21.32 10.06
CA GLU A 445 20.06 -22.03 8.77
C GLU A 445 19.56 -21.13 7.63
N LEU A 446 18.48 -20.37 7.86
CA LEU A 446 17.91 -19.44 6.87
C LEU A 446 18.86 -18.28 6.54
N LEU A 447 19.54 -17.71 7.55
CA LEU A 447 20.53 -16.65 7.36
C LEU A 447 21.87 -17.16 6.79
N ALA A 448 22.24 -18.42 7.05
CA ALA A 448 23.39 -19.07 6.46
C ALA A 448 23.20 -19.29 4.95
N PHE A 449 22.01 -19.74 4.52
CA PHE A 449 21.66 -19.87 3.10
C PHE A 449 21.83 -18.54 2.34
N TYR A 450 21.37 -17.42 2.93
CA TYR A 450 21.56 -16.08 2.36
C TYR A 450 23.04 -15.74 2.13
N ARG A 451 23.92 -16.04 3.10
CA ARG A 451 25.37 -15.78 2.99
C ARG A 451 26.07 -16.69 1.99
N ASP A 452 25.73 -17.98 1.94
CA ASP A 452 26.30 -18.95 0.98
C ASP A 452 26.02 -18.55 -0.48
N ARG A 453 24.82 -18.04 -0.78
CA ARG A 453 24.50 -17.54 -2.12
C ARG A 453 25.30 -16.29 -2.49
N LEU A 454 25.63 -15.44 -1.52
CA LEU A 454 26.43 -14.23 -1.79
C LEU A 454 27.92 -14.52 -1.96
N SER A 455 28.53 -15.40 -1.15
CA SER A 455 29.93 -15.82 -1.36
C SER A 455 30.12 -16.54 -2.71
N GLN A 456 29.09 -17.24 -3.21
CA GLN A 456 29.07 -17.79 -4.56
C GLN A 456 29.16 -16.73 -5.68
N SER A 457 28.97 -15.43 -5.41
CA SER A 457 29.25 -14.34 -6.37
C SER A 457 30.65 -13.73 -6.24
N GLU A 458 31.28 -13.81 -5.07
CA GLU A 458 32.69 -13.46 -4.88
C GLU A 458 33.58 -14.44 -5.66
N ILE A 459 33.24 -15.73 -5.62
CA ILE A 459 33.86 -16.81 -6.43
C ILE A 459 33.70 -16.57 -7.94
N GLN A 460 32.69 -15.80 -8.37
CA GLN A 460 32.48 -15.40 -9.76
C GLN A 460 33.21 -14.09 -10.14
N GLY A 461 34.05 -13.54 -9.26
CA GLY A 461 34.85 -12.34 -9.51
C GLY A 461 34.08 -11.02 -9.43
N ARG A 462 32.86 -11.01 -8.88
CA ARG A 462 32.15 -9.76 -8.55
C ARG A 462 32.60 -9.27 -7.17
N PHE A 463 32.74 -7.95 -7.00
CA PHE A 463 33.37 -7.37 -5.81
C PHE A 463 32.54 -7.55 -4.53
N PRO A 464 33.17 -7.92 -3.39
CA PRO A 464 32.53 -7.90 -2.06
C PRO A 464 31.92 -6.53 -1.71
N LYS A 465 32.53 -5.44 -2.18
CA LYS A 465 32.11 -4.06 -1.88
C LYS A 465 30.68 -3.71 -2.29
N GLU A 466 30.14 -4.30 -3.36
CA GLU A 466 28.72 -4.11 -3.67
C GLU A 466 27.83 -4.82 -2.65
N ILE A 467 28.21 -6.02 -2.21
CA ILE A 467 27.47 -6.84 -1.24
C ILE A 467 27.51 -6.18 0.14
N GLU A 468 28.67 -5.70 0.57
CA GLU A 468 28.88 -4.94 1.82
C GLU A 468 28.02 -3.67 1.90
N SER A 469 27.65 -3.08 0.75
CA SER A 469 26.80 -1.88 0.67
C SER A 469 25.29 -2.16 0.83
N LEU A 470 24.86 -3.43 0.77
CA LEU A 470 23.44 -3.79 0.86
C LEU A 470 22.93 -3.77 2.30
N ALA A 471 21.83 -3.05 2.53
CA ALA A 471 21.22 -2.92 3.86
C ALA A 471 20.74 -4.29 4.40
N SER A 472 20.20 -5.15 3.52
CA SER A 472 19.88 -6.55 3.84
C SER A 472 21.11 -7.33 4.32
N PHE A 473 22.27 -7.22 3.65
CA PHE A 473 23.48 -7.94 4.03
C PHE A 473 24.02 -7.51 5.40
N GLN A 474 24.05 -6.21 5.67
CA GLN A 474 24.45 -5.68 6.98
C GLN A 474 23.49 -6.19 8.08
N LYS A 475 22.17 -6.02 7.89
CA LYS A 475 21.15 -6.43 8.87
C LYS A 475 21.11 -7.95 9.09
N VAL A 476 21.36 -8.77 8.06
CA VAL A 476 21.52 -10.23 8.19
C VAL A 476 22.71 -10.57 9.07
N ASN A 477 23.88 -9.94 8.86
CA ASN A 477 25.08 -10.23 9.65
C ASN A 477 24.93 -9.86 11.13
N ASP A 478 24.26 -8.74 11.43
CA ASP A 478 24.00 -8.34 12.82
C ASP A 478 22.96 -9.24 13.50
N LEU A 479 21.86 -9.56 12.81
CA LEU A 479 20.87 -10.50 13.32
C LEU A 479 21.46 -11.89 13.52
N ARG A 480 22.30 -12.40 12.60
CA ARG A 480 22.93 -13.72 12.76
C ARG A 480 23.74 -13.80 14.06
N LYS A 481 24.58 -12.79 14.36
CA LYS A 481 25.36 -12.74 15.63
C LYS A 481 24.45 -12.74 16.87
N LEU A 482 23.35 -11.96 16.84
CA LEU A 482 22.39 -11.91 17.94
C LEU A 482 21.68 -13.25 18.16
N ILE A 483 21.21 -13.88 17.08
CA ILE A 483 20.52 -15.17 17.09
C ILE A 483 21.46 -16.29 17.53
N GLU A 484 22.70 -16.32 17.03
CA GLU A 484 23.74 -17.27 17.46
C GLU A 484 24.02 -17.15 18.97
N LYS A 485 24.09 -15.93 19.51
CA LYS A 485 24.27 -15.67 20.95
C LYS A 485 23.05 -16.11 21.77
N LEU A 486 21.83 -15.84 21.31
CA LEU A 486 20.59 -16.27 21.97
C LEU A 486 20.41 -17.80 21.91
N PHE A 487 20.76 -18.42 20.78
CA PHE A 487 20.78 -19.86 20.61
C PHE A 487 21.81 -20.50 21.56
N PHE A 488 23.02 -19.96 21.63
CA PHE A 488 24.05 -20.42 22.56
C PHE A 488 23.59 -20.31 24.03
N GLN A 489 22.93 -19.22 24.40
CA GLN A 489 22.33 -19.07 25.73
C GLN A 489 21.26 -20.13 26.01
N LYS A 490 20.33 -20.39 25.09
CA LYS A 490 19.25 -21.36 25.34
C LYS A 490 19.72 -22.82 25.28
N GLU A 491 20.52 -23.18 24.29
CA GLU A 491 20.96 -24.58 24.11
C GLU A 491 21.99 -25.00 25.16
N PHE A 492 22.91 -24.10 25.57
CA PHE A 492 24.01 -24.48 26.47
C PHE A 492 23.88 -23.98 27.91
N PHE A 493 23.22 -22.84 28.21
CA PHE A 493 23.01 -22.43 29.61
C PHE A 493 21.71 -22.98 30.20
N SER A 494 20.60 -23.02 29.45
CA SER A 494 19.31 -23.48 30.02
C SER A 494 19.19 -25.00 30.17
N LYS A 495 20.22 -25.76 29.76
CA LYS A 495 20.31 -27.22 29.90
C LYS A 495 21.35 -27.67 30.95
N ILE A 496 21.95 -26.76 31.72
CA ILE A 496 22.93 -27.10 32.77
C ILE A 496 22.22 -27.69 34.00
N ASN A 497 21.85 -28.96 33.87
CA ASN A 497 21.71 -29.90 34.98
C ASN A 497 22.89 -30.89 34.96
N VAL A 498 24.05 -30.40 34.50
CA VAL A 498 25.27 -31.14 34.21
C VAL A 498 26.15 -31.17 35.46
N SER A 499 26.31 -32.33 36.08
CA SER A 499 26.88 -32.46 37.42
C SER A 499 28.41 -32.58 37.42
N GLY A 500 29.10 -31.58 36.85
CA GLY A 500 30.55 -31.44 36.98
C GLY A 500 31.22 -30.63 35.86
N LYS A 501 32.32 -29.94 36.21
CA LYS A 501 33.10 -29.08 35.30
C LYS A 501 33.67 -29.83 34.08
N GLU A 502 34.01 -31.11 34.24
CA GLU A 502 34.50 -31.97 33.15
C GLU A 502 33.38 -32.29 32.14
N GLN A 503 32.17 -32.54 32.63
CA GLN A 503 31.00 -32.76 31.77
C GLN A 503 30.55 -31.46 31.08
N GLU A 504 30.68 -30.30 31.75
CA GLU A 504 30.48 -28.98 31.16
C GLU A 504 31.48 -28.73 30.01
N ASN A 505 32.78 -28.96 30.24
CA ASN A 505 33.80 -28.83 29.20
C ASN A 505 33.54 -29.77 28.01
N ALA A 506 33.30 -31.07 28.25
CA ALA A 506 33.03 -32.04 27.17
C ALA A 506 31.74 -31.71 26.38
N PHE A 507 30.73 -31.10 27.03
CA PHE A 507 29.53 -30.62 26.37
C PHE A 507 29.79 -29.37 25.51
N LEU A 508 30.64 -28.44 25.98
CA LEU A 508 31.11 -27.29 25.20
C LEU A 508 31.98 -27.69 24.01
N GLU A 509 32.88 -28.67 24.15
CA GLU A 509 33.64 -29.25 23.04
C GLU A 509 32.72 -29.83 21.97
N LYS A 510 31.74 -30.64 22.39
CA LYS A 510 30.70 -31.19 21.49
C LYS A 510 29.87 -30.10 20.82
N ALA A 511 29.60 -28.98 21.51
CA ALA A 511 28.91 -27.83 20.91
C ALA A 511 29.67 -27.25 19.71
N THR A 512 31.01 -27.21 19.75
CA THR A 512 31.84 -26.69 18.64
C THR A 512 31.79 -27.53 17.37
N SER A 513 31.42 -28.83 17.48
CA SER A 513 31.32 -29.75 16.33
C SER A 513 29.87 -29.99 15.88
N GLN A 514 28.89 -29.95 16.79
CA GLN A 514 27.50 -30.28 16.49
C GLN A 514 26.75 -29.20 15.71
N PHE A 515 27.12 -27.92 15.85
CA PHE A 515 26.38 -26.78 15.27
C PHE A 515 27.27 -25.93 14.35
N SER A 516 27.76 -26.54 13.28
CA SER A 516 28.78 -25.97 12.37
C SER A 516 28.40 -24.63 11.72
N LEU A 517 27.10 -24.29 11.64
CA LEU A 517 26.62 -23.01 11.10
C LEU A 517 26.65 -21.85 12.11
N CYS A 518 26.87 -22.12 13.40
CA CYS A 518 26.90 -21.11 14.45
C CYS A 518 28.33 -20.67 14.78
N GLU A 519 28.88 -19.72 14.02
CA GLU A 519 30.27 -19.24 14.21
C GLU A 519 30.48 -18.65 15.63
N SER A 520 29.53 -17.84 16.13
CA SER A 520 29.63 -17.28 17.48
C SER A 520 29.50 -18.34 18.58
N CYS A 521 28.78 -19.46 18.35
CA CYS A 521 28.75 -20.57 19.32
C CYS A 521 30.16 -21.15 19.52
N LYS A 522 30.93 -21.29 18.44
CA LYS A 522 32.30 -21.79 18.49
C LYS A 522 33.22 -20.83 19.24
N SER A 523 33.12 -19.52 19.00
CA SER A 523 33.90 -18.52 19.75
C SER A 523 33.55 -18.56 21.24
N LEU A 524 32.25 -18.46 21.58
CA LEU A 524 31.77 -18.43 22.97
C LEU A 524 32.07 -19.73 23.74
N ALA A 525 32.07 -20.89 23.06
CA ALA A 525 32.50 -22.15 23.67
C ALA A 525 34.01 -22.16 23.97
N LEU A 526 34.85 -21.72 23.03
CA LEU A 526 36.31 -21.66 23.23
C LEU A 526 36.70 -20.63 24.32
N GLU A 527 36.05 -19.46 24.34
CA GLU A 527 36.19 -18.46 25.41
C GLU A 527 35.80 -19.03 26.78
N ARG A 528 34.75 -19.87 26.84
CA ARG A 528 34.30 -20.54 28.07
C ARG A 528 35.25 -21.65 28.53
N LEU A 529 35.77 -22.46 27.61
CA LEU A 529 36.78 -23.47 27.90
C LEU A 529 38.04 -22.82 28.48
N ALA A 530 38.60 -21.81 27.81
CA ALA A 530 39.77 -21.07 28.29
C ALA A 530 39.54 -20.39 29.66
N ALA A 531 38.32 -19.88 29.93
CA ALA A 531 37.96 -19.36 31.25
C ALA A 531 37.86 -20.47 32.31
N SER A 532 37.33 -21.65 31.96
CA SER A 532 37.25 -22.83 32.81
C SER A 532 38.65 -23.35 33.18
N GLU A 533 39.55 -23.47 32.21
CA GLU A 533 40.97 -23.80 32.37
C GLU A 533 41.68 -22.81 33.30
N LYS A 534 41.59 -21.51 33.01
CA LYS A 534 42.21 -20.45 33.83
C LYS A 534 41.72 -20.48 35.28
N SER A 535 40.42 -20.73 35.49
CA SER A 535 39.83 -20.94 36.82
C SER A 535 40.40 -22.18 37.52
N THR A 536 40.55 -23.29 36.81
CA THR A 536 41.12 -24.54 37.35
C THR A 536 42.60 -24.36 37.68
N PHE A 537 43.38 -23.73 36.79
CA PHE A 537 44.78 -23.40 37.02
C PHE A 537 44.99 -22.53 38.26
N SER A 538 44.18 -21.48 38.45
CA SER A 538 44.26 -20.62 39.65
C SER A 538 44.07 -21.43 40.93
N ARG A 539 43.05 -22.31 40.96
CA ARG A 539 42.78 -23.21 42.10
C ARG A 539 43.94 -24.18 42.37
N LEU A 540 44.48 -24.84 41.34
CA LEU A 540 45.61 -25.76 41.51
C LEU A 540 46.88 -25.02 41.95
N ASN A 541 47.09 -23.78 41.50
CA ASN A 541 48.23 -22.93 41.88
C ASN A 541 48.14 -22.49 43.36
N GLU A 542 46.94 -22.13 43.83
CA GLU A 542 46.67 -21.88 45.25
C GLU A 542 46.89 -23.14 46.11
N GLN A 543 46.41 -24.31 45.67
CA GLN A 543 46.66 -25.59 46.35
C GLN A 543 48.16 -25.91 46.41
N PHE A 544 48.89 -25.78 45.30
CA PHE A 544 50.34 -26.00 45.25
C PHE A 544 51.11 -25.04 46.16
N LYS A 545 50.73 -23.75 46.21
CA LYS A 545 51.33 -22.77 47.12
C LYS A 545 51.07 -23.10 48.59
N ALA A 546 49.86 -23.52 48.94
CA ALA A 546 49.53 -23.93 50.30
C ALA A 546 50.34 -25.16 50.74
N LEU A 547 50.40 -26.19 49.89
CA LEU A 547 51.17 -27.42 50.15
C LEU A 547 52.68 -27.15 50.23
N SER A 548 53.23 -26.35 49.30
CA SER A 548 54.65 -25.99 49.30
C SER A 548 55.05 -25.22 50.56
N LYS A 549 54.18 -24.33 51.07
CA LYS A 549 54.39 -23.61 52.33
C LYS A 549 54.41 -24.56 53.54
N GLY A 550 53.45 -25.50 53.63
CA GLY A 550 53.44 -26.51 54.70
C GLY A 550 54.65 -27.44 54.66
N LEU A 551 55.02 -27.88 53.45
CA LEU A 551 56.18 -28.74 53.22
C LEU A 551 57.51 -28.06 53.56
N TYR A 552 57.66 -26.76 53.30
CA TYR A 552 58.86 -26.01 53.69
C TYR A 552 59.10 -26.04 55.21
N HIS A 553 58.04 -25.89 56.02
CA HIS A 553 58.13 -26.04 57.48
C HIS A 553 58.43 -27.49 57.91
N THR A 554 57.93 -28.46 57.16
CA THR A 554 58.13 -29.90 57.43
C THR A 554 59.56 -30.35 57.14
N LEU A 555 60.19 -29.87 56.06
CA LEU A 555 61.51 -30.33 55.60
C LEU A 555 62.61 -30.16 56.66
N SER A 556 62.69 -28.99 57.29
CA SER A 556 63.66 -28.70 58.36
C SER A 556 63.57 -29.70 59.54
N CYS A 557 62.38 -30.26 59.78
CA CYS A 557 62.14 -31.22 60.85
C CYS A 557 62.38 -32.68 60.39
N LEU A 558 62.17 -33.00 59.11
CA LEU A 558 62.61 -34.26 58.49
C LEU A 558 64.15 -34.34 58.44
N ASP A 559 64.83 -33.25 58.12
CA ASP A 559 66.30 -33.13 58.20
C ASP A 559 66.80 -33.35 59.64
N ALA A 560 66.16 -32.75 60.64
CA ALA A 560 66.46 -33.01 62.05
C ALA A 560 66.25 -34.49 62.42
N THR A 561 65.23 -35.14 61.86
CA THR A 561 64.95 -36.58 62.08
C THR A 561 66.02 -37.46 61.44
N VAL A 562 66.45 -37.17 60.21
CA VAL A 562 67.55 -37.90 59.54
C VAL A 562 68.88 -37.73 60.31
N ASN A 563 69.15 -36.54 60.85
CA ASN A 563 70.33 -36.29 61.68
C ASN A 563 70.27 -37.04 63.03
N PHE A 564 69.10 -37.12 63.67
CA PHE A 564 68.90 -37.96 64.85
C PHE A 564 69.11 -39.45 64.53
N LEU A 565 68.58 -39.94 63.41
CA LEU A 565 68.78 -41.34 62.98
C LEU A 565 70.24 -41.66 62.66
N ASN A 566 71.01 -40.74 62.06
CA ASN A 566 72.46 -40.90 61.90
C ASN A 566 73.13 -41.15 63.26
N GLN A 567 72.93 -40.24 64.22
CA GLN A 567 73.53 -40.34 65.55
C GLN A 567 73.06 -41.59 66.31
N TYR A 568 71.79 -41.98 66.19
CA TYR A 568 71.26 -43.18 66.85
C TYR A 568 71.87 -44.46 66.27
N ILE A 569 72.00 -44.55 64.94
CA ILE A 569 72.61 -45.70 64.24
C ILE A 569 74.11 -45.80 64.56
N GLU A 570 74.84 -44.69 64.54
CA GLU A 570 76.27 -44.66 64.84
C GLU A 570 76.54 -45.05 66.31
N ASN A 571 75.84 -44.45 67.26
CA ASN A 571 75.97 -44.81 68.67
C ASN A 571 75.55 -46.27 68.93
N GLY A 572 74.45 -46.74 68.33
CA GLY A 572 73.99 -48.12 68.48
C GLY A 572 74.98 -49.17 67.95
N ARG A 573 75.68 -48.88 66.84
CA ARG A 573 76.77 -49.71 66.32
C ARG A 573 78.01 -49.69 67.22
N VAL A 574 78.35 -48.55 67.83
CA VAL A 574 79.49 -48.46 68.75
C VAL A 574 79.20 -49.17 70.08
N THR A 575 78.03 -48.94 70.70
CA THR A 575 77.70 -49.50 72.02
C THR A 575 77.19 -50.94 71.97
N HIS A 576 76.85 -51.48 70.79
CA HIS A 576 76.27 -52.81 70.59
C HIS A 576 74.92 -53.02 71.33
N GLN A 577 74.22 -51.93 71.68
CA GLN A 577 72.98 -51.96 72.48
C GLN A 577 71.70 -52.15 71.66
N VAL A 578 71.78 -52.11 70.33
CA VAL A 578 70.63 -52.24 69.41
C VAL A 578 70.88 -53.44 68.48
N PRO A 579 69.91 -54.35 68.28
CA PRO A 579 70.09 -55.49 67.38
C PRO A 579 70.38 -55.05 65.94
N GLU A 580 71.33 -55.71 65.27
CA GLU A 580 71.82 -55.28 63.95
C GLU A 580 70.71 -55.25 62.87
N LEU A 581 69.77 -56.20 62.91
CA LEU A 581 68.56 -56.20 62.07
C LEU A 581 67.70 -54.93 62.25
N VAL A 582 67.67 -54.33 63.44
CA VAL A 582 66.97 -53.06 63.68
C VAL A 582 67.78 -51.91 63.09
N ILE A 583 69.11 -51.91 63.27
CA ILE A 583 70.01 -50.90 62.70
C ILE A 583 69.94 -50.87 61.16
N ASP A 584 69.84 -52.02 60.50
CA ASP A 584 69.71 -52.09 59.04
C ASP A 584 68.35 -51.60 58.53
N ASN A 585 67.26 -51.94 59.24
CA ASN A 585 65.93 -51.39 58.91
C ASN A 585 65.88 -49.87 59.09
N LEU A 586 66.48 -49.33 60.16
CA LEU A 586 66.61 -47.89 60.39
C LEU A 586 67.51 -47.22 59.34
N SER A 587 68.57 -47.90 58.90
CA SER A 587 69.48 -47.39 57.86
C SER A 587 68.75 -47.22 56.53
N ARG A 588 67.94 -48.21 56.13
CA ARG A 588 67.10 -48.15 54.92
C ARG A 588 66.02 -47.06 55.04
N ASP A 589 65.31 -47.00 56.17
CA ASP A 589 64.25 -46.02 56.38
C ASP A 589 64.79 -44.57 56.41
N LYS A 590 66.01 -44.37 56.94
CA LYS A 590 66.76 -43.11 56.87
C LYS A 590 67.14 -42.75 55.43
N GLU A 591 67.62 -43.71 54.64
CA GLU A 591 67.95 -43.51 53.23
C GLU A 591 66.71 -43.17 52.40
N GLU A 592 65.58 -43.85 52.63
CA GLU A 592 64.30 -43.53 51.98
C GLU A 592 63.81 -42.12 52.34
N LEU A 593 63.90 -41.71 53.61
CA LEU A 593 63.62 -40.32 54.02
C LEU A 593 64.57 -39.30 53.37
N THR A 594 65.87 -39.58 53.33
CA THR A 594 66.86 -38.67 52.72
C THR A 594 66.54 -38.44 51.24
N ASN A 595 66.19 -39.51 50.52
CA ASN A 595 65.73 -39.44 49.14
C ASN A 595 64.41 -38.66 48.98
N LEU A 596 63.45 -38.85 49.90
CA LEU A 596 62.18 -38.09 49.89
C LEU A 596 62.40 -36.59 50.16
N ILE A 597 63.28 -36.22 51.09
CA ILE A 597 63.66 -34.82 51.38
C ILE A 597 64.22 -34.15 50.11
N THR A 598 65.20 -34.77 49.45
CA THR A 598 65.77 -34.25 48.19
C THR A 598 64.71 -34.09 47.09
N GLN A 599 63.80 -35.05 46.97
CA GLN A 599 62.69 -35.00 46.02
C GLN A 599 61.70 -33.87 46.32
N TYR A 600 61.39 -33.63 47.59
CA TYR A 600 60.52 -32.54 48.03
C TYR A 600 61.12 -31.16 47.82
N GLN A 601 62.42 -30.99 48.10
CA GLN A 601 63.17 -29.76 47.78
C GLN A 601 63.05 -29.47 46.27
N ALA A 602 63.29 -30.47 45.41
CA ALA A 602 63.13 -30.37 43.96
C ALA A 602 61.68 -30.15 43.45
N LEU A 603 60.67 -30.32 44.30
CA LEU A 603 59.27 -29.95 44.00
C LEU A 603 58.97 -28.50 44.39
N ILE A 604 59.40 -28.05 45.58
CA ILE A 604 59.19 -26.67 46.05
C ILE A 604 59.96 -25.66 45.17
N SER A 605 61.15 -26.01 44.68
CA SER A 605 62.00 -25.12 43.87
C SER A 605 61.46 -24.77 42.48
N LYS A 606 60.26 -25.24 42.09
CA LYS A 606 59.64 -24.95 40.79
C LYS A 606 58.65 -23.78 40.91
N ASP A 607 58.69 -22.84 39.96
CA ASP A 607 57.71 -21.75 39.90
C ASP A 607 56.38 -22.20 39.27
N PRO A 608 55.25 -22.22 40.01
CA PRO A 608 53.95 -22.61 39.49
C PRO A 608 53.33 -21.58 38.52
N GLN A 609 53.93 -20.40 38.33
CA GLN A 609 53.50 -19.44 37.30
C GLN A 609 54.03 -19.81 35.90
N THR A 610 55.00 -20.72 35.79
CA THR A 610 55.61 -21.13 34.51
C THR A 610 55.22 -22.55 34.05
N MET A 611 54.34 -23.22 34.78
CA MET A 611 53.89 -24.60 34.49
C MET A 611 52.68 -24.65 33.56
N ALA A 612 52.56 -25.74 32.79
CA ALA A 612 51.30 -26.13 32.18
C ALA A 612 50.30 -26.66 33.23
N LEU A 613 49.01 -26.70 32.88
CA LEU A 613 47.96 -27.20 33.78
C LEU A 613 48.20 -28.67 34.17
N ASP A 614 48.55 -29.52 33.21
CA ASP A 614 48.79 -30.95 33.40
C ASP A 614 50.02 -31.22 34.28
N ASP A 615 51.10 -30.44 34.11
CA ASP A 615 52.30 -30.52 34.94
C ASP A 615 51.99 -30.16 36.40
N LEU A 616 51.20 -29.10 36.60
CA LEU A 616 50.78 -28.65 37.93
C LEU A 616 49.89 -29.70 38.62
N GLN A 617 48.94 -30.29 37.88
CA GLN A 617 48.09 -31.38 38.38
C GLN A 617 48.92 -32.64 38.71
N LYS A 618 49.84 -33.02 37.83
CA LYS A 618 50.77 -34.14 38.04
C LYS A 618 51.67 -33.92 39.26
N ILE A 619 52.17 -32.70 39.47
CA ILE A 619 52.98 -32.33 40.64
C ILE A 619 52.17 -32.46 41.94
N LEU A 620 50.88 -32.14 41.95
CA LEU A 620 50.01 -32.34 43.11
C LEU A 620 49.79 -33.83 43.42
N THR A 621 49.58 -34.67 42.40
CA THR A 621 49.50 -36.13 42.56
C THR A 621 50.83 -36.74 43.02
N ASP A 622 51.96 -36.27 42.49
CA ASP A 622 53.30 -36.66 42.92
C ASP A 622 53.58 -36.27 44.38
N PHE A 623 53.10 -35.11 44.82
CA PHE A 623 53.18 -34.67 46.22
C PHE A 623 52.40 -35.61 47.13
N GLU A 624 51.14 -35.93 46.79
CA GLU A 624 50.27 -36.80 47.59
C GLU A 624 50.84 -38.22 47.72
N ASN A 625 51.34 -38.78 46.62
CA ASN A 625 52.04 -40.07 46.61
C ASN A 625 53.29 -40.07 47.52
N ARG A 626 54.07 -38.98 47.55
CA ARG A 626 55.25 -38.85 48.42
C ARG A 626 54.86 -38.62 49.88
N LYS A 627 53.80 -37.85 50.15
CA LYS A 627 53.21 -37.66 51.50
C LYS A 627 52.84 -39.00 52.11
N ASN A 628 52.13 -39.84 51.37
CA ASN A 628 51.73 -41.18 51.82
C ASN A 628 52.94 -42.07 52.17
N LYS A 629 54.02 -42.05 51.37
CA LYS A 629 55.28 -42.74 51.73
C LYS A 629 55.94 -42.17 52.99
N THR A 630 55.99 -40.84 53.11
CA THR A 630 56.62 -40.16 54.24
C THR A 630 55.90 -40.51 55.56
N VAL A 631 54.56 -40.50 55.56
CA VAL A 631 53.73 -40.91 56.70
C VAL A 631 53.94 -42.39 57.06
N LEU A 632 54.05 -43.29 56.07
CA LEU A 632 54.31 -44.71 56.32
C LEU A 632 55.67 -44.95 56.99
N ILE A 633 56.73 -44.24 56.59
CA ILE A 633 58.03 -44.32 57.28
C ILE A 633 57.95 -43.67 58.66
N TRP A 634 57.25 -42.53 58.78
CA TRP A 634 57.10 -41.82 60.03
C TRP A 634 56.47 -42.67 61.14
N GLU A 635 55.38 -43.39 60.86
CA GLU A 635 54.75 -44.27 61.84
C GLU A 635 55.63 -45.50 62.21
N ARG A 636 56.49 -46.01 61.30
CA ARG A 636 57.50 -47.04 61.65
C ARG A 636 58.54 -46.50 62.64
N LEU A 637 59.04 -45.30 62.42
CA LEU A 637 60.06 -44.68 63.26
C LEU A 637 59.50 -44.23 64.63
N LYS A 638 58.31 -43.62 64.64
CA LYS A 638 57.57 -43.17 65.83
C LYS A 638 57.20 -44.30 66.79
N SER A 639 56.94 -45.50 66.26
CA SER A 639 56.65 -46.70 67.06
C SER A 639 57.90 -47.42 67.58
N SER A 640 59.10 -47.04 67.09
CA SER A 640 60.34 -47.80 67.33
C SER A 640 61.47 -47.02 68.02
N VAL A 641 61.70 -45.75 67.65
CA VAL A 641 62.97 -45.04 67.94
C VAL A 641 62.85 -43.53 68.22
N LEU A 642 61.81 -42.84 67.72
CA LEU A 642 61.77 -41.37 67.83
C LEU A 642 61.47 -40.88 69.26
N PRO A 643 62.20 -39.86 69.77
CA PRO A 643 61.90 -39.21 71.04
C PRO A 643 60.62 -38.38 70.95
N THR A 644 59.99 -38.15 72.10
CA THR A 644 58.77 -37.32 72.27
C THR A 644 58.86 -35.97 71.58
N ASP A 645 60.05 -35.39 71.58
CA ASP A 645 60.32 -34.01 71.20
C ASP A 645 60.31 -33.85 69.67
N LEU A 646 60.58 -34.95 68.94
CA LEU A 646 60.44 -35.03 67.48
C LEU A 646 59.05 -35.47 67.04
N ASN A 647 58.19 -36.00 67.92
CA ASN A 647 56.85 -36.46 67.52
C ASN A 647 55.93 -35.34 67.00
N GLY A 648 56.22 -34.07 67.31
CA GLY A 648 55.49 -32.91 66.77
C GLY A 648 55.64 -32.72 65.24
N CYS A 649 56.66 -33.32 64.63
CA CYS A 649 56.97 -33.21 63.19
C CYS A 649 55.82 -33.60 62.25
N SER A 650 54.97 -34.56 62.64
CA SER A 650 53.88 -35.03 61.77
C SER A 650 52.76 -34.00 61.56
N SER A 651 52.72 -32.92 62.35
CA SER A 651 51.71 -31.86 62.25
C SER A 651 51.72 -31.10 60.91
N GLY A 652 52.82 -31.10 60.17
CA GLY A 652 52.90 -30.57 58.81
C GLY A 652 52.63 -31.60 57.69
N LEU A 653 52.53 -32.89 58.04
CA LEU A 653 52.34 -34.00 57.10
C LEU A 653 50.88 -34.45 56.98
N PHE A 654 50.03 -34.22 57.98
CA PHE A 654 48.62 -34.66 57.99
C PHE A 654 47.67 -33.61 57.41
#